data_AF-A0A428Z434-F1
#
_entry.id   AF-A0A428Z434-F1
#
_cell.length_a   1.000
_cell.length_b   1.000
_cell.length_c   1.000
_cell.angle_alpha   90.00
_cell.angle_beta   90.00
_cell.angle_gamma   90.00
#
_symmetry.space_group_name_H-M   'P 1'
#
loop_
_entity.id
_entity.type
_entity.pdbx_description
1 polymer ?
#
loop_
_entity_poly.entity_id
_entity_poly.type
_entity_poly.pdbx_seq_one_letter_code
_entity_poly.pdbx_strand_id
1 'polypeptide(L)'
;MDWLREVWTTESVSDAISHASPSLANLISALCATENPDERKTRRAVLSVVRYLARMTGRPTPNGLFAGVAPAKFAQQAHLRWGTRHGAVARGESGWLAKVITQLERRPEVLANLLVVANSTVMLRGERVVVPYRPSVRDRGTGAVEVSMRYTAPVRAALAAAQTPIRFDDLCAKIRTDFPDTPPATATAMLTQLVTHGVLIMSLHAPSTQPDALSHLLREMEAAGGVATKQAPALQEIHDLLQQHHQESLDASRQVRAKAVSRMHCLARTSRHPVAVDLRLDAEIVLPDAVAREAERAALLLTRLSPYPHGPSLWGDYHRRFYERFGAGTLVPLLDLVADSGIGWPQGYPGASASPQRPQRTRRDEALLALAQSAALDGRVEVILDEALIADLELTDIGPVRLPSHLELCARVDATSMHALGRGEFRVTVTSVSRAAGVVTGRFLHLLTAEERDALTGALTDVSNQDDVLFAQLSFPPLDPATTHVTRTEQVLPTVISLAEHRNTASAGVLTVSDLAVGCHSRGLYLTVPALGQRVEAWGMHALNLRNHTPPLARLVTELCRAQCAQVTDFDWGAASTLPFLPQLRSGRVVLAAARWRLAAADLPDRGASWEAWDTALADWQGRRHLPTRVYLVDGDWRLPLDLAEDGHRVLLREHMVSHPHAVLEEGPAKDSAGWFDGRAHEIVVPLAASPSQAATRLPRPTLHRIVRPGEHGLSPGASPLLFAKLYGTPQRQNTVLVEHLPALLREWGEDQPRWWFLRFREGNEHCLRLRIALPSSEPAVFGEAAGQVSAWADRLRRQGLLHEVAYATSYPEIGRWGTGPALAAAEAVFTADSRAVLAQLAQPARPHDHALVAANFTAIAVAFMGGIEAGMRWLTGHVPAKPPAVVPRSLFAEARRLADPVQDFCALRNEPGGAAIVAAWAERIQALAAYRARLSGPHAEGVDRHAAFKSLLHTHFLRACGIEPEDKAVCLYLARAAALTFAARTGGLG
;
A
#
# COMPACT_ATOMS: atom_id res chain seq x y z
N MET A 1 46.25 21.32 -4.83
CA MET A 1 46.59 20.41 -3.70
C MET A 1 46.45 21.12 -2.37
N ASP A 2 46.88 22.37 -2.26
CA ASP A 2 46.88 23.10 -0.98
C ASP A 2 45.49 23.24 -0.36
N TRP A 3 44.47 23.60 -1.16
CA TRP A 3 43.07 23.59 -0.71
C TRP A 3 42.63 22.22 -0.14
N LEU A 4 43.02 21.11 -0.77
CA LEU A 4 42.66 19.77 -0.28
C LEU A 4 43.35 19.47 1.05
N ARG A 5 44.63 19.86 1.21
CA ARG A 5 45.37 19.67 2.46
C ARG A 5 44.75 20.50 3.59
N GLU A 6 44.42 21.76 3.33
CA GLU A 6 43.77 22.66 4.29
C GLU A 6 42.38 22.17 4.72
N VAL A 7 41.52 21.79 3.77
CA VAL A 7 40.21 21.21 4.12
C VAL A 7 40.35 19.93 4.94
N TRP A 8 41.36 19.10 4.63
CA TRP A 8 41.60 17.85 5.34
C TRP A 8 42.12 18.03 6.78
N THR A 9 42.63 19.22 7.15
CA THR A 9 42.95 19.52 8.56
C THR A 9 41.71 19.86 9.39
N THR A 10 40.56 20.11 8.75
CA THR A 10 39.30 20.32 9.48
C THR A 10 38.77 18.97 9.98
N GLU A 11 38.85 18.74 11.28
CA GLU A 11 38.58 17.42 11.87
C GLU A 11 37.16 16.92 11.58
N SER A 12 36.14 17.78 11.73
CA SER A 12 34.74 17.43 11.45
C SER A 12 34.50 16.98 10.01
N VAL A 13 35.20 17.58 9.05
CA VAL A 13 35.14 17.22 7.63
C VAL A 13 35.84 15.89 7.39
N SER A 14 37.09 15.76 7.84
CA SER A 14 37.88 14.54 7.65
C SER A 14 37.21 13.33 8.30
N ASP A 15 36.60 13.50 9.46
CA ASP A 15 35.94 12.41 10.19
C ASP A 15 34.64 11.97 9.52
N ALA A 16 33.78 12.92 9.13
CA ALA A 16 32.54 12.60 8.42
C ALA A 16 32.80 11.91 7.07
N ILE A 17 33.80 12.38 6.30
CA ILE A 17 34.20 11.74 5.04
C ILE A 17 34.82 10.36 5.29
N SER A 18 35.65 10.20 6.31
CA SER A 18 36.25 8.90 6.67
C SER A 18 35.21 7.87 7.05
N HIS A 19 34.16 8.28 7.76
CA HIS A 19 33.02 7.42 8.09
C HIS A 19 32.22 7.04 6.84
N ALA A 20 31.83 8.01 6.01
CA ALA A 20 30.94 7.75 4.87
C ALA A 20 31.64 7.11 3.67
N SER A 21 32.93 7.37 3.45
CA SER A 21 33.71 6.82 2.34
C SER A 21 35.16 6.54 2.74
N PRO A 22 35.42 5.38 3.41
CA PRO A 22 36.78 4.99 3.82
C PRO A 22 37.77 4.95 2.64
N SER A 23 37.31 4.52 1.46
CA SER A 23 38.14 4.48 0.25
C SER A 23 38.58 5.87 -0.21
N LEU A 24 37.70 6.88 -0.08
CA LEU A 24 38.04 8.26 -0.44
C LEU A 24 39.00 8.85 0.58
N ALA A 25 38.76 8.62 1.88
CA ALA A 25 39.67 9.10 2.93
C ALA A 25 41.08 8.52 2.78
N ASN A 26 41.20 7.21 2.51
CA ASN A 26 42.50 6.58 2.23
C ASN A 26 43.19 7.19 1.00
N LEU A 27 42.43 7.48 -0.06
CA LEU A 27 42.96 8.16 -1.24
C LEU A 27 43.47 9.58 -0.90
N ILE A 28 42.70 10.37 -0.14
CA ILE A 28 43.08 11.73 0.25
C ILE A 28 44.35 11.70 1.10
N SER A 29 44.41 10.85 2.12
CA SER A 29 45.60 10.69 2.98
C SER A 29 46.84 10.32 2.16
N ALA A 30 46.72 9.40 1.20
CA ALA A 30 47.82 9.04 0.30
C ALA A 30 48.27 10.20 -0.60
N LEU A 31 47.32 10.97 -1.15
CA LEU A 31 47.63 12.15 -1.98
C LEU A 31 48.29 13.27 -1.16
N CYS A 32 47.83 13.50 0.08
CA CYS A 32 48.41 14.51 0.96
C CYS A 32 49.85 14.18 1.38
N ALA A 33 50.16 12.89 1.56
CA ALA A 33 51.50 12.41 1.90
C ALA A 33 52.47 12.31 0.70
N THR A 34 51.98 12.44 -0.53
CA THR A 34 52.81 12.37 -1.74
C THR A 34 53.26 13.78 -2.15
N GLU A 35 54.54 13.96 -2.48
CA GLU A 35 55.07 15.26 -2.95
C GLU A 35 54.48 15.66 -4.31
N ASN A 36 54.51 14.75 -5.30
CA ASN A 36 53.95 14.93 -6.65
C ASN A 36 52.80 13.94 -6.92
N PRO A 37 51.59 14.20 -6.42
CA PRO A 37 50.45 13.31 -6.60
C PRO A 37 49.93 13.34 -8.04
N ASP A 38 49.41 12.19 -8.49
CA ASP A 38 48.75 12.06 -9.81
C ASP A 38 47.59 13.06 -9.95
N GLU A 39 47.62 13.85 -11.02
CA GLU A 39 46.70 14.96 -11.26
C GLU A 39 45.25 14.48 -11.40
N ARG A 40 45.03 13.37 -12.11
CA ARG A 40 43.69 12.82 -12.35
C ARG A 40 43.06 12.32 -11.05
N LYS A 41 43.82 11.61 -10.21
CA LYS A 41 43.38 11.17 -8.87
C LYS A 41 43.11 12.36 -7.97
N THR A 42 43.97 13.39 -8.03
CA THR A 42 43.80 14.64 -7.29
C THR A 42 42.49 15.34 -7.66
N ARG A 43 42.23 15.56 -8.95
CA ARG A 43 40.99 16.18 -9.43
C ARG A 43 39.76 15.40 -8.93
N ARG A 44 39.78 14.08 -9.06
CA ARG A 44 38.67 13.22 -8.60
C ARG A 44 38.44 13.33 -7.09
N ALA A 45 39.50 13.35 -6.29
CA ALA A 45 39.41 13.51 -4.84
C ALA A 45 38.83 14.88 -4.47
N VAL A 46 39.33 15.97 -5.06
CA VAL A 46 38.84 17.34 -4.85
C VAL A 46 37.35 17.44 -5.16
N LEU A 47 36.90 17.00 -6.34
CA LEU A 47 35.47 17.03 -6.70
C LEU A 47 34.59 16.25 -5.71
N SER A 48 35.12 15.15 -5.18
CA SER A 48 34.40 14.33 -4.20
C SER A 48 34.29 15.04 -2.85
N VAL A 49 35.37 15.69 -2.39
CA VAL A 49 35.37 16.51 -1.16
C VAL A 49 34.42 17.70 -1.27
N VAL A 50 34.43 18.43 -2.40
CA VAL A 50 33.47 19.54 -2.62
C VAL A 50 32.03 19.05 -2.52
N ARG A 51 31.69 17.89 -3.09
CA ARG A 51 30.35 17.29 -2.96
C ARG A 51 29.99 16.97 -1.51
N TYR A 52 30.95 16.45 -0.72
CA TYR A 52 30.72 16.17 0.70
C TYR A 52 30.58 17.45 1.53
N LEU A 53 31.33 18.51 1.23
CA LEU A 53 31.17 19.81 1.88
C LEU A 53 29.81 20.43 1.56
N ALA A 54 29.41 20.43 0.29
CA ALA A 54 28.08 20.90 -0.12
C ALA A 54 26.97 20.10 0.59
N ARG A 55 27.11 18.77 0.71
CA ARG A 55 26.21 17.95 1.52
C ARG A 55 26.19 18.40 2.98
N MET A 56 27.35 18.56 3.60
CA MET A 56 27.49 18.88 5.02
C MET A 56 26.84 20.22 5.39
N THR A 57 26.91 21.21 4.50
CA THR A 57 26.40 22.56 4.77
C THR A 57 24.97 22.79 4.29
N GLY A 58 24.50 22.07 3.27
CA GLY A 58 23.21 22.36 2.63
C GLY A 58 22.20 21.21 2.57
N ARG A 59 22.52 20.00 3.05
CA ARG A 59 21.59 18.86 3.03
C ARG A 59 21.27 18.36 4.45
N PRO A 60 20.03 18.54 4.94
CA PRO A 60 19.66 18.17 6.30
C PRO A 60 19.38 16.67 6.51
N THR A 61 19.43 15.84 5.46
CA THR A 61 19.13 14.40 5.56
C THR A 61 20.13 13.67 6.47
N PRO A 62 19.69 13.07 7.61
CA PRO A 62 20.57 12.39 8.55
C PRO A 62 21.41 11.30 7.87
N ASN A 63 22.73 11.35 8.06
CA ASN A 63 23.68 10.36 7.52
C ASN A 63 25.01 10.45 8.27
N GLY A 64 25.25 9.51 9.18
CA GLY A 64 26.48 9.44 9.94
C GLY A 64 26.69 10.73 10.72
N LEU A 65 27.81 11.40 10.44
CA LEU A 65 28.24 12.62 11.12
C LEU A 65 27.95 13.92 10.33
N PHE A 66 27.27 13.84 9.18
CA PHE A 66 26.95 15.03 8.37
C PHE A 66 25.73 15.80 8.86
N ALA A 67 24.73 15.09 9.39
CA ALA A 67 23.47 15.65 9.87
C ALA A 67 22.88 14.71 10.91
N GLY A 68 22.17 15.28 11.88
CA GLY A 68 21.51 14.56 12.96
C GLY A 68 20.06 14.96 13.14
N VAL A 69 19.43 14.45 14.20
CA VAL A 69 18.03 14.70 14.53
C VAL A 69 17.89 15.29 15.94
N ALA A 70 16.86 16.09 16.14
CA ALA A 70 16.41 16.55 17.45
C ALA A 70 14.87 16.61 17.46
N PRO A 71 14.22 16.34 18.60
CA PRO A 71 12.78 16.53 18.72
C PRO A 71 12.43 18.03 18.66
N ALA A 72 11.28 18.34 18.08
CA ALA A 72 10.71 19.69 18.05
C ALA A 72 9.29 19.65 18.59
N LYS A 73 8.85 20.76 19.20
CA LYS A 73 7.49 20.92 19.74
C LYS A 73 6.80 22.10 19.07
N PHE A 74 5.47 22.08 19.05
CA PHE A 74 4.66 23.25 18.66
C PHE A 74 4.18 23.98 19.91
N ALA A 75 4.25 25.32 19.88
CA ALA A 75 3.70 26.20 20.91
C ALA A 75 3.39 27.58 20.32
N GLN A 76 2.84 28.50 21.12
CA GLN A 76 2.57 29.87 20.65
C GLN A 76 3.84 30.68 20.37
N GLN A 77 4.88 30.49 21.18
CA GLN A 77 6.14 31.24 21.06
C GLN A 77 7.24 30.34 20.48
N ALA A 78 7.88 30.83 19.41
CA ALA A 78 9.02 30.15 18.81
C ALA A 78 10.24 30.26 19.73
N HIS A 79 11.02 29.18 19.85
CA HIS A 79 12.25 29.15 20.62
C HIS A 79 13.28 28.25 19.94
N LEU A 80 14.54 28.68 19.93
CA LEU A 80 15.66 27.92 19.41
C LEU A 80 16.85 28.07 20.36
N ARG A 81 17.39 26.92 20.80
CA ARG A 81 18.67 26.86 21.52
C ARG A 81 19.53 25.76 20.92
N TRP A 82 20.77 26.10 20.60
CA TRP A 82 21.82 25.11 20.31
C TRP A 82 22.69 24.88 21.54
N GLY A 83 23.00 23.62 21.81
CA GLY A 83 24.10 23.25 22.70
C GLY A 83 25.23 22.59 21.92
N THR A 84 26.25 22.14 22.64
CA THR A 84 27.47 21.55 22.07
C THR A 84 27.58 20.05 22.33
N ARG A 85 26.66 19.46 23.11
CA ARG A 85 26.74 18.05 23.56
C ARG A 85 25.98 17.12 22.60
N HIS A 86 26.31 17.20 21.32
CA HIS A 86 25.75 16.27 20.33
C HIS A 86 26.18 14.84 20.64
N GLY A 87 25.24 13.89 20.57
CA GLY A 87 25.47 12.48 20.92
C GLY A 87 25.48 11.62 19.67
N ALA A 88 26.59 10.92 19.41
CA ALA A 88 26.68 9.96 18.31
C ALA A 88 26.47 8.54 18.82
N VAL A 89 25.48 7.83 18.27
CA VAL A 89 25.20 6.43 18.61
C VAL A 89 25.71 5.53 17.51
N ALA A 90 26.77 4.78 17.80
CA ALA A 90 27.39 3.82 16.89
C ALA A 90 26.82 2.40 17.03
N ARG A 91 26.62 1.71 15.90
CA ARG A 91 26.12 0.34 15.84
C ARG A 91 26.90 -0.48 14.83
N GLY A 92 26.87 -1.80 14.98
CA GLY A 92 27.37 -2.69 13.93
C GLY A 92 26.59 -2.49 12.63
N GLU A 93 27.29 -2.20 11.54
CA GLU A 93 26.69 -2.08 10.21
C GLU A 93 26.09 -3.43 9.78
N SER A 94 24.92 -3.39 9.14
CA SER A 94 24.12 -4.59 8.90
C SER A 94 24.76 -5.59 7.94
N GLY A 95 25.47 -5.12 6.92
CA GLY A 95 26.25 -5.98 6.02
C GLY A 95 27.41 -6.68 6.72
N TRP A 96 28.10 -6.00 7.64
CA TRP A 96 29.10 -6.64 8.51
C TRP A 96 28.46 -7.70 9.41
N LEU A 97 27.38 -7.34 10.12
CA LEU A 97 26.72 -8.24 11.07
C LEU A 97 26.17 -9.49 10.37
N ALA A 98 25.57 -9.34 9.19
CA ALA A 98 25.08 -10.46 8.40
C ALA A 98 26.21 -11.44 8.03
N LYS A 99 27.40 -10.95 7.70
CA LYS A 99 28.57 -11.82 7.42
C LYS A 99 29.01 -12.60 8.66
N VAL A 100 29.05 -11.95 9.82
CA VAL A 100 29.38 -12.60 11.10
C VAL A 100 28.36 -13.69 11.41
N ILE A 101 27.06 -13.41 11.31
CA ILE A 101 26.00 -14.40 11.54
C ILE A 101 26.16 -15.60 10.58
N THR A 102 26.36 -15.36 9.28
CA THR A 102 26.59 -16.45 8.32
C THR A 102 27.81 -17.31 8.65
N GLN A 103 28.88 -16.73 9.21
CA GLN A 103 30.04 -17.51 9.66
C GLN A 103 29.74 -18.35 10.90
N LEU A 104 28.95 -17.81 11.84
CA LEU A 104 28.52 -18.53 13.05
C LEU A 104 27.59 -19.69 12.71
N GLU A 105 26.63 -19.49 11.80
CA GLU A 105 25.68 -20.54 11.38
C GLU A 105 26.34 -21.70 10.61
N ARG A 106 27.55 -21.49 10.06
CA ARG A 106 28.33 -22.55 9.41
C ARG A 106 29.06 -23.47 10.39
N ARG A 107 29.07 -23.14 11.68
CA ARG A 107 29.75 -23.92 12.72
C ARG A 107 28.75 -24.88 13.38
N PRO A 108 28.84 -26.20 13.14
CA PRO A 108 27.88 -27.17 13.66
C PRO A 108 27.71 -27.11 15.18
N GLU A 109 28.80 -26.85 15.89
CA GLU A 109 28.85 -26.77 17.35
C GLU A 109 28.10 -25.53 17.92
N VAL A 110 28.00 -24.47 17.13
CA VAL A 110 27.18 -23.28 17.44
C VAL A 110 25.74 -23.56 17.05
N LEU A 111 25.53 -24.03 15.83
CA LEU A 111 24.20 -24.29 15.26
C LEU A 111 23.35 -25.22 16.14
N ALA A 112 23.95 -26.31 16.65
CA ALA A 112 23.27 -27.32 17.46
C ALA A 112 22.54 -26.73 18.69
N ASN A 113 23.07 -25.67 19.28
CA ASN A 113 22.56 -25.10 20.52
C ASN A 113 21.59 -23.92 20.33
N LEU A 114 21.45 -23.42 19.11
CA LEU A 114 20.61 -22.27 18.81
C LEU A 114 19.15 -22.67 18.62
N LEU A 115 18.25 -21.72 18.88
CA LEU A 115 16.83 -21.86 18.57
C LEU A 115 16.58 -21.60 17.08
N VAL A 116 15.62 -22.34 16.55
CA VAL A 116 15.19 -22.27 15.16
C VAL A 116 13.67 -22.22 15.06
N VAL A 117 13.15 -21.45 14.10
CA VAL A 117 11.72 -21.42 13.74
C VAL A 117 11.52 -21.69 12.26
N ALA A 118 10.34 -22.18 11.89
CA ALA A 118 9.87 -22.19 10.51
C ALA A 118 9.65 -20.76 10.01
N ASN A 119 10.14 -20.45 8.82
CA ASN A 119 9.89 -19.16 8.19
C ASN A 119 8.39 -19.01 7.92
N SER A 120 7.75 -18.01 8.56
CA SER A 120 6.30 -17.78 8.47
C SER A 120 5.79 -17.52 7.05
N THR A 121 6.67 -17.19 6.10
CA THR A 121 6.31 -16.81 4.73
C THR A 121 6.43 -17.94 3.70
N VAL A 122 6.78 -19.15 4.12
CA VAL A 122 6.89 -20.29 3.20
C VAL A 122 5.54 -20.66 2.61
N MET A 123 5.54 -20.97 1.31
CA MET A 123 4.37 -21.42 0.56
C MET A 123 4.55 -22.87 0.13
N LEU A 124 3.44 -23.58 -0.05
CA LEU A 124 3.44 -24.93 -0.62
C LEU A 124 2.93 -24.86 -2.07
N ARG A 125 3.67 -25.48 -3.00
CA ARG A 125 3.27 -25.62 -4.41
C ARG A 125 3.48 -27.06 -4.86
N GLY A 126 2.39 -27.83 -4.91
CA GLY A 126 2.46 -29.28 -5.10
C GLY A 126 3.34 -29.92 -4.02
N GLU A 127 4.30 -30.74 -4.43
CA GLU A 127 5.26 -31.40 -3.53
C GLU A 127 6.49 -30.54 -3.20
N ARG A 128 6.35 -29.21 -3.18
CA ARG A 128 7.47 -28.28 -2.99
C ARG A 128 7.18 -27.25 -1.92
N VAL A 129 8.16 -27.00 -1.06
CA VAL A 129 8.21 -25.86 -0.16
C VAL A 129 8.95 -24.73 -0.86
N VAL A 130 8.35 -23.54 -0.80
CA VAL A 130 8.80 -22.36 -1.54
C VAL A 130 9.09 -21.24 -0.55
N VAL A 131 10.32 -20.74 -0.55
CA VAL A 131 10.68 -19.46 0.08
C VAL A 131 10.54 -18.40 -1.00
N PRO A 132 9.53 -17.52 -0.93
CA PRO A 132 9.12 -16.74 -2.10
C PRO A 132 10.15 -15.66 -2.48
N TYR A 133 10.94 -15.15 -1.52
CA TYR A 133 11.83 -14.00 -1.75
C TYR A 133 13.16 -14.15 -1.03
N ARG A 134 14.19 -14.56 -1.77
CA ARG A 134 15.58 -14.56 -1.31
C ARG A 134 16.41 -13.52 -2.06
N PRO A 135 17.36 -12.85 -1.39
CA PRO A 135 18.30 -11.94 -2.03
C PRO A 135 19.06 -12.64 -3.17
N SER A 136 19.13 -12.01 -4.34
CA SER A 136 19.99 -12.44 -5.45
C SER A 136 20.67 -11.23 -6.08
N VAL A 137 21.99 -11.28 -6.21
CA VAL A 137 22.76 -10.22 -6.88
C VAL A 137 22.55 -10.36 -8.39
N ARG A 138 22.07 -9.30 -9.04
CA ARG A 138 21.95 -9.19 -10.51
C ARG A 138 22.79 -8.02 -11.01
N ASP A 139 23.11 -7.99 -12.31
CA ASP A 139 23.93 -6.93 -12.93
C ASP A 139 23.37 -5.50 -12.75
N ARG A 140 22.06 -5.37 -12.48
CA ARG A 140 21.37 -4.09 -12.25
C ARG A 140 20.99 -3.84 -10.77
N GLY A 141 21.54 -4.61 -9.84
CA GLY A 141 21.27 -4.50 -8.39
C GLY A 141 20.77 -5.80 -7.75
N THR A 142 20.38 -5.73 -6.49
CA THR A 142 19.83 -6.87 -5.74
C THR A 142 18.36 -7.11 -6.11
N GLY A 143 18.05 -8.27 -6.68
CA GLY A 143 16.68 -8.72 -6.95
C GLY A 143 16.22 -9.79 -5.95
N ALA A 144 14.96 -10.19 -6.05
CA ALA A 144 14.44 -11.36 -5.33
C ALA A 144 14.36 -12.57 -6.26
N VAL A 145 14.70 -13.74 -5.73
CA VAL A 145 14.46 -15.04 -6.38
C VAL A 145 13.66 -15.94 -5.47
N GLU A 146 12.90 -16.83 -6.08
CA GLU A 146 12.21 -17.90 -5.38
C GLU A 146 13.18 -19.06 -5.14
N VAL A 147 13.21 -19.59 -3.92
CA VAL A 147 13.90 -20.85 -3.62
C VAL A 147 12.87 -21.93 -3.41
N SER A 148 13.05 -23.05 -4.10
CA SER A 148 12.08 -24.14 -4.12
C SER A 148 12.77 -25.46 -3.80
N MET A 149 12.27 -26.18 -2.79
CA MET A 149 12.81 -27.46 -2.32
C MET A 149 11.70 -28.51 -2.28
N ARG A 150 12.05 -29.81 -2.35
CA ARG A 150 11.04 -30.88 -2.22
C ARG A 150 10.45 -30.90 -0.81
N TYR A 151 9.13 -31.03 -0.71
CA TYR A 151 8.38 -31.09 0.54
C TYR A 151 8.19 -32.54 0.99
N THR A 152 9.28 -33.19 1.35
CA THR A 152 9.30 -34.59 1.79
C THR A 152 8.71 -34.74 3.20
N ALA A 153 8.40 -35.98 3.63
CA ALA A 153 7.86 -36.23 4.96
C ALA A 153 8.77 -35.71 6.11
N PRO A 154 10.11 -35.88 6.08
CA PRO A 154 10.99 -35.26 7.08
C PRO A 154 10.96 -33.72 7.09
N VAL A 155 10.90 -33.08 5.91
CA VAL A 155 10.79 -31.60 5.82
C VAL A 155 9.47 -31.11 6.41
N ARG A 156 8.37 -31.81 6.14
CA ARG A 156 7.05 -31.52 6.74
C ARG A 156 7.08 -31.64 8.26
N ALA A 157 7.66 -32.72 8.79
CA ALA A 157 7.80 -32.91 10.23
C ALA A 157 8.65 -31.81 10.87
N ALA A 158 9.74 -31.39 10.20
CA ALA A 158 10.61 -30.31 10.68
C ALA A 158 9.86 -28.97 10.76
N LEU A 159 9.11 -28.60 9.71
CA LEU A 159 8.32 -27.37 9.70
C LEU A 159 7.22 -27.37 10.77
N ALA A 160 6.55 -28.51 10.99
CA ALA A 160 5.52 -28.64 12.02
C ALA A 160 6.12 -28.49 13.43
N ALA A 161 7.27 -29.10 13.69
CA ALA A 161 7.96 -29.01 14.98
C ALA A 161 8.51 -27.60 15.27
N ALA A 162 8.96 -26.89 14.23
CA ALA A 162 9.55 -25.56 14.35
C ALA A 162 8.51 -24.42 14.22
N GLN A 163 7.21 -24.68 14.39
CA GLN A 163 6.19 -23.62 14.43
C GLN A 163 6.41 -22.64 15.60
N THR A 164 6.94 -23.16 16.70
CA THR A 164 7.47 -22.39 17.83
C THR A 164 8.97 -22.61 17.93
N PRO A 165 9.74 -21.69 18.55
CA PRO A 165 11.18 -21.87 18.73
C PRO A 165 11.53 -23.21 19.38
N ILE A 166 12.41 -23.97 18.71
CA ILE A 166 12.93 -25.26 19.17
C ILE A 166 14.45 -25.25 19.02
N ARG A 167 15.21 -25.93 19.90
CA ARG A 167 16.66 -26.05 19.71
C ARG A 167 16.96 -26.89 18.48
N PHE A 168 17.98 -26.52 17.73
CA PHE A 168 18.34 -27.24 16.51
C PHE A 168 18.66 -28.72 16.77
N ASP A 169 19.35 -29.04 17.87
CA ASP A 169 19.66 -30.44 18.21
C ASP A 169 18.43 -31.24 18.64
N ASP A 170 17.47 -30.61 19.34
CA ASP A 170 16.18 -31.23 19.68
C ASP A 170 15.37 -31.50 18.40
N LEU A 171 15.42 -30.60 17.42
CA LEU A 171 14.82 -30.82 16.11
C LEU A 171 15.50 -31.98 15.36
N CYS A 172 16.83 -32.08 15.39
CA CYS A 172 17.57 -33.23 14.87
C CYS A 172 17.16 -34.53 15.57
N ALA A 173 17.02 -34.53 16.90
CA ALA A 173 16.57 -35.67 17.68
C ALA A 173 15.15 -36.10 17.25
N LYS A 174 14.22 -35.15 17.15
CA LYS A 174 12.86 -35.41 16.70
C LYS A 174 12.81 -36.06 15.31
N ILE A 175 13.55 -35.53 14.34
CA ILE A 175 13.57 -36.11 12.99
C ILE A 175 14.15 -37.53 13.00
N ARG A 176 15.17 -37.81 13.82
CA ARG A 176 15.70 -39.18 13.97
C ARG A 176 14.68 -40.13 14.61
N THR A 177 13.92 -39.65 15.59
CA THR A 177 12.86 -40.44 16.24
C THR A 177 11.72 -40.75 15.27
N ASP A 178 11.25 -39.76 14.50
CA ASP A 178 10.14 -39.93 13.56
C ASP A 178 10.55 -40.73 12.30
N PHE A 179 11.85 -40.75 11.96
CA PHE A 179 12.41 -41.41 10.77
C PHE A 179 13.69 -42.21 11.10
N PRO A 180 13.58 -43.35 11.81
CA PRO A 180 14.72 -44.09 12.36
C PRO A 180 15.68 -44.66 11.31
N ASP A 181 15.20 -44.91 10.09
CA ASP A 181 16.01 -45.41 8.97
C ASP A 181 16.93 -44.33 8.36
N THR A 182 16.79 -43.07 8.76
CA THR A 182 17.62 -41.96 8.24
C THR A 182 18.91 -41.84 9.05
N PRO A 183 20.11 -41.91 8.42
CA PRO A 183 21.36 -41.70 9.13
C PRO A 183 21.41 -40.34 9.84
N PRO A 184 21.92 -40.24 11.08
CA PRO A 184 21.95 -38.98 11.83
C PRO A 184 22.57 -37.81 11.08
N ALA A 185 23.70 -38.04 10.39
CA ALA A 185 24.38 -37.02 9.60
C ALA A 185 23.51 -36.48 8.45
N THR A 186 22.67 -37.32 7.85
CA THR A 186 21.74 -36.93 6.78
C THR A 186 20.63 -36.04 7.31
N ALA A 187 20.07 -36.36 8.49
CA ALA A 187 19.06 -35.53 9.14
C ALA A 187 19.61 -34.14 9.48
N THR A 188 20.80 -34.08 10.09
CA THR A 188 21.49 -32.81 10.38
C THR A 188 21.77 -32.02 9.11
N ALA A 189 22.32 -32.67 8.06
CA ALA A 189 22.62 -32.01 6.80
C ALA A 189 21.36 -31.44 6.13
N MET A 190 20.25 -32.17 6.16
CA MET A 190 18.96 -31.70 5.66
C MET A 190 18.50 -30.44 6.41
N LEU A 191 18.49 -30.47 7.74
CA LEU A 191 18.07 -29.32 8.56
C LEU A 191 18.98 -28.11 8.34
N THR A 192 20.29 -28.31 8.23
CA THR A 192 21.26 -27.25 7.89
C THR A 192 20.98 -26.66 6.50
N GLN A 193 20.59 -27.48 5.53
CA GLN A 193 20.15 -26.99 4.21
C GLN A 193 18.87 -26.15 4.32
N LEU A 194 17.90 -26.54 5.16
CA LEU A 194 16.69 -25.75 5.37
C LEU A 194 16.99 -24.37 5.98
N VAL A 195 17.94 -24.30 6.93
CA VAL A 195 18.44 -23.03 7.48
C VAL A 195 19.12 -22.20 6.39
N THR A 196 20.05 -22.80 5.64
CA THR A 196 20.82 -22.12 4.57
C THR A 196 19.90 -21.48 3.53
N HIS A 197 18.82 -22.16 3.17
CA HIS A 197 17.85 -21.71 2.17
C HIS A 197 16.75 -20.81 2.75
N GLY A 198 16.74 -20.56 4.06
CA GLY A 198 15.76 -19.70 4.74
C GLY A 198 14.37 -20.30 4.87
N VAL A 199 14.25 -21.63 4.79
CA VAL A 199 13.04 -22.38 5.16
C VAL A 199 12.89 -22.40 6.69
N LEU A 200 14.03 -22.52 7.38
CA LEU A 200 14.18 -22.34 8.81
C LEU A 200 15.00 -21.07 9.09
N ILE A 201 14.73 -20.39 10.20
CA ILE A 201 15.37 -19.13 10.61
C ILE A 201 15.95 -19.31 12.00
N MET A 202 17.25 -19.02 12.17
CA MET A 202 17.95 -19.12 13.46
C MET A 202 17.75 -17.87 14.32
N SER A 203 17.87 -18.04 15.65
CA SER A 203 17.67 -16.98 16.62
C SER A 203 18.69 -15.84 16.57
N LEU A 204 19.88 -16.07 15.98
CA LEU A 204 20.91 -15.04 15.77
C LEU A 204 20.41 -13.85 14.91
N HIS A 205 19.40 -14.08 14.07
CA HIS A 205 18.81 -13.04 13.25
C HIS A 205 17.86 -12.17 14.07
N ALA A 206 18.37 -11.05 14.58
CA ALA A 206 17.59 -10.07 15.34
C ALA A 206 16.37 -9.57 14.52
N PRO A 207 15.14 -9.62 15.06
CA PRO A 207 13.96 -9.02 14.45
C PRO A 207 14.14 -7.53 14.17
N SER A 208 13.47 -6.97 13.17
CA SER A 208 13.63 -5.56 12.78
C SER A 208 13.20 -4.58 13.87
N THR A 209 12.35 -5.02 14.81
CA THR A 209 12.02 -4.25 16.02
C THR A 209 13.10 -4.25 17.11
N GLN A 210 14.29 -4.79 16.82
CA GLN A 210 15.46 -4.76 17.72
C GLN A 210 16.52 -3.83 17.11
N PRO A 211 16.60 -2.55 17.54
CA PRO A 211 17.57 -1.61 17.01
C PRO A 211 19.03 -1.99 17.29
N ASP A 212 19.33 -2.55 18.47
CA ASP A 212 20.66 -3.08 18.82
C ASP A 212 20.76 -4.57 18.48
N ALA A 213 21.06 -4.85 17.20
CA ALA A 213 21.19 -6.20 16.70
C ALA A 213 22.47 -6.92 17.19
N LEU A 214 23.51 -6.19 17.61
CA LEU A 214 24.73 -6.81 18.16
C LEU A 214 24.48 -7.30 19.59
N SER A 215 23.81 -6.51 20.42
CA SER A 215 23.37 -6.98 21.75
C SER A 215 22.41 -8.16 21.66
N HIS A 216 21.50 -8.17 20.68
CA HIS A 216 20.66 -9.33 20.41
C HIS A 216 21.51 -10.58 20.11
N LEU A 217 22.47 -10.45 19.19
CA LEU A 217 23.37 -11.55 18.84
C LEU A 217 24.11 -12.11 20.06
N LEU A 218 24.65 -11.23 20.92
CA LEU A 218 25.38 -11.62 22.13
C LEU A 218 24.48 -12.39 23.12
N ARG A 219 23.24 -11.90 23.36
CA ARG A 219 22.27 -12.58 24.23
C ARG A 219 21.92 -13.97 23.73
N GLU A 220 21.72 -14.14 22.42
CA GLU A 220 21.43 -15.45 21.82
C GLU A 220 22.63 -16.41 21.90
N MET A 221 23.85 -15.90 21.73
CA MET A 221 25.07 -16.69 21.91
C MET A 221 25.29 -17.12 23.37
N GLU A 222 24.96 -16.25 24.33
CA GLU A 222 25.00 -16.57 25.76
C GLU A 222 23.96 -17.65 26.11
N ALA A 223 22.71 -17.49 25.64
CA ALA A 223 21.64 -18.46 25.84
C ALA A 223 21.95 -19.85 25.25
N ALA A 224 22.74 -19.91 24.17
CA ALA A 224 23.18 -21.16 23.54
C ALA A 224 24.28 -21.91 24.32
N GLY A 225 24.94 -21.28 25.31
CA GLY A 225 25.90 -21.93 26.21
C GLY A 225 27.31 -22.19 25.65
N GLY A 226 28.10 -22.98 26.40
CA GLY A 226 29.56 -22.88 26.48
C GLY A 226 30.42 -23.05 25.23
N VAL A 227 29.92 -23.63 24.13
CA VAL A 227 30.68 -23.69 22.86
C VAL A 227 30.44 -22.44 22.00
N ALA A 228 29.22 -21.91 22.00
CA ALA A 228 28.91 -20.63 21.36
C ALA A 228 29.57 -19.46 22.11
N THR A 229 29.57 -19.49 23.44
CA THR A 229 30.20 -18.46 24.28
C THR A 229 31.71 -18.33 24.05
N LYS A 230 32.42 -19.40 23.68
CA LYS A 230 33.87 -19.34 23.36
C LYS A 230 34.19 -18.48 22.13
N GLN A 231 33.20 -18.19 21.29
CA GLN A 231 33.34 -17.35 20.10
C GLN A 231 32.87 -15.90 20.35
N ALA A 232 32.29 -15.62 21.52
CA ALA A 232 31.74 -14.32 21.90
C ALA A 232 32.75 -13.23 22.34
N PRO A 233 33.95 -13.52 22.89
CA PRO A 233 34.79 -12.46 23.50
C PRO A 233 35.14 -11.31 22.56
N ALA A 234 35.43 -11.60 21.29
CA ALA A 234 35.73 -10.55 20.30
C ALA A 234 34.49 -9.70 19.96
N LEU A 235 33.30 -10.31 19.95
CA LEU A 235 32.04 -9.58 19.73
C LEU A 235 31.66 -8.74 20.96
N GLN A 236 31.93 -9.26 22.16
CA GLN A 236 31.74 -8.52 23.42
C GLN A 236 32.66 -7.30 23.47
N GLU A 237 33.95 -7.47 23.13
CA GLU A 237 34.90 -6.35 23.07
C GLU A 237 34.44 -5.27 22.08
N ILE A 238 33.94 -5.67 20.90
CA ILE A 238 33.36 -4.72 19.94
C ILE A 238 32.14 -4.01 20.53
N HIS A 239 31.25 -4.75 21.20
CA HIS A 239 30.07 -4.17 21.84
C HIS A 239 30.47 -3.15 22.92
N ASP A 240 31.42 -3.48 23.79
CA ASP A 240 31.91 -2.59 24.85
C ASP A 240 32.54 -1.32 24.27
N LEU A 241 33.32 -1.43 23.18
CA LEU A 241 33.86 -0.27 22.46
C LEU A 241 32.74 0.60 21.86
N LEU A 242 31.68 0.01 21.33
CA LEU A 242 30.54 0.78 20.83
C LEU A 242 29.74 1.45 21.96
N GLN A 243 29.60 0.82 23.13
CA GLN A 243 28.98 1.43 24.30
C GLN A 243 29.83 2.59 24.85
N GLN A 244 31.16 2.42 24.90
CA GLN A 244 32.06 3.51 25.24
C GLN A 244 31.91 4.67 24.26
N HIS A 245 31.83 4.39 22.95
CA HIS A 245 31.66 5.41 21.91
C HIS A 245 30.45 6.33 22.17
N HIS A 246 29.34 5.80 22.71
CA HIS A 246 28.11 6.56 22.96
C HIS A 246 28.24 7.57 24.12
N GLN A 247 29.15 7.32 25.06
CA GLN A 247 29.32 8.13 26.27
C GLN A 247 30.36 9.25 26.11
N GLU A 248 31.20 9.16 25.08
CA GLU A 248 32.31 10.07 24.83
C GLU A 248 31.88 11.31 24.04
N SER A 249 32.68 12.38 24.11
CA SER A 249 32.54 13.53 23.21
C SER A 249 32.81 13.11 21.75
N LEU A 250 32.31 13.86 20.77
CA LEU A 250 32.52 13.54 19.35
C LEU A 250 34.00 13.29 19.01
N ASP A 251 34.91 14.10 19.54
CA ASP A 251 36.36 14.01 19.29
C ASP A 251 36.96 12.73 19.89
N ALA A 252 36.64 12.42 21.15
CA ALA A 252 37.12 11.21 21.82
C ALA A 252 36.51 9.94 21.19
N SER A 253 35.25 10.02 20.76
CA SER A 253 34.51 8.93 20.12
C SER A 253 35.18 8.47 18.82
N ARG A 254 35.88 9.37 18.09
CA ARG A 254 36.59 9.02 16.85
C ARG A 254 37.63 7.92 17.06
N GLN A 255 38.43 8.02 18.12
CA GLN A 255 39.47 7.05 18.43
C GLN A 255 38.87 5.71 18.85
N VAL A 256 37.82 5.73 19.67
CA VAL A 256 37.09 4.52 20.10
C VAL A 256 36.47 3.81 18.89
N ARG A 257 35.84 4.56 17.98
CA ARG A 257 35.29 4.03 16.74
C ARG A 257 36.36 3.39 15.85
N ALA A 258 37.54 4.00 15.72
CA ALA A 258 38.64 3.42 14.96
C ALA A 258 39.13 2.07 15.55
N LYS A 259 39.20 1.97 16.89
CA LYS A 259 39.51 0.70 17.59
C LYS A 259 38.45 -0.36 17.29
N ALA A 260 37.17 -0.01 17.39
CA ALA A 260 36.07 -0.92 17.06
C ALA A 260 36.15 -1.40 15.61
N VAL A 261 36.35 -0.49 14.65
CA VAL A 261 36.50 -0.81 13.23
C VAL A 261 37.66 -1.79 12.98
N SER A 262 38.81 -1.58 13.63
CA SER A 262 39.96 -2.49 13.54
C SER A 262 39.59 -3.91 14.00
N ARG A 263 38.95 -4.04 15.17
CA ARG A 263 38.48 -5.33 15.69
C ARG A 263 37.44 -5.98 14.77
N MET A 264 36.49 -5.20 14.25
CA MET A 264 35.47 -5.67 13.32
C MET A 264 36.08 -6.20 12.01
N HIS A 265 37.13 -5.57 11.50
CA HIS A 265 37.85 -6.04 10.30
C HIS A 265 38.65 -7.32 10.53
N CYS A 266 39.13 -7.57 11.75
CA CYS A 266 39.75 -8.86 12.10
C CYS A 266 38.73 -10.01 12.06
N LEU A 267 37.47 -9.76 12.40
CA LEU A 267 36.39 -10.76 12.33
C LEU A 267 35.85 -10.92 10.90
N ALA A 268 35.51 -9.82 10.24
CA ALA A 268 34.95 -9.84 8.88
C ALA A 268 35.29 -8.56 8.12
N ARG A 269 35.92 -8.72 6.94
CA ARG A 269 36.21 -7.60 6.05
C ARG A 269 34.97 -7.18 5.25
N THR A 270 34.75 -5.87 5.16
CA THR A 270 33.66 -5.23 4.41
C THR A 270 34.21 -4.13 3.52
N SER A 271 33.54 -3.88 2.39
CA SER A 271 33.84 -2.74 1.51
C SER A 271 33.28 -1.42 2.04
N ARG A 272 32.19 -1.49 2.80
CA ARG A 272 31.59 -0.35 3.53
C ARG A 272 32.16 -0.27 4.95
N HIS A 273 32.02 0.92 5.55
CA HIS A 273 32.36 1.14 6.95
C HIS A 273 31.58 0.15 7.84
N PRO A 274 32.25 -0.64 8.70
CA PRO A 274 31.58 -1.70 9.48
C PRO A 274 30.75 -1.16 10.65
N VAL A 275 30.77 0.15 10.91
CA VAL A 275 29.97 0.83 11.93
C VAL A 275 29.01 1.83 11.27
N ALA A 276 27.72 1.75 11.61
CA ALA A 276 26.72 2.76 11.30
C ALA A 276 26.62 3.76 12.48
N VAL A 277 26.36 5.03 12.19
CA VAL A 277 26.23 6.08 13.21
C VAL A 277 24.96 6.87 12.95
N ASP A 278 24.18 7.08 14.00
CA ASP A 278 23.06 8.02 14.05
C ASP A 278 23.40 9.14 15.05
N LEU A 279 23.15 10.40 14.68
CA LEU A 279 23.54 11.58 15.45
C LEU A 279 22.31 12.24 16.09
N ARG A 280 22.30 12.35 17.41
CA ARG A 280 21.38 13.21 18.16
C ARG A 280 21.99 14.60 18.31
N LEU A 281 21.27 15.61 17.87
CA LEU A 281 21.67 17.00 18.05
C LEU A 281 21.25 17.50 19.44
N ASP A 282 22.12 18.29 20.06
CA ASP A 282 21.81 19.04 21.29
C ASP A 282 21.15 20.35 20.86
N ALA A 283 19.83 20.28 20.68
CA ALA A 283 19.02 21.41 20.27
C ALA A 283 17.65 21.36 20.95
N GLU A 284 17.15 22.53 21.36
CA GLU A 284 15.76 22.72 21.77
C GLU A 284 15.06 23.56 20.71
N ILE A 285 14.01 22.99 20.12
CA ILE A 285 13.32 23.58 18.99
C ILE A 285 11.82 23.67 19.31
N VAL A 286 11.29 24.88 19.30
CA VAL A 286 9.86 25.15 19.44
C VAL A 286 9.41 25.99 18.26
N LEU A 287 8.45 25.47 17.50
CA LEU A 287 7.86 26.13 16.33
C LEU A 287 6.48 26.71 16.68
N PRO A 288 6.08 27.84 16.06
CA PRO A 288 4.72 28.37 16.22
C PRO A 288 3.64 27.36 15.79
N ASP A 289 2.50 27.33 16.49
CA ASP A 289 1.32 26.54 16.09
C ASP A 289 0.87 26.81 14.64
N ALA A 290 1.14 28.01 14.13
CA ALA A 290 0.88 28.36 12.73
C ALA A 290 1.63 27.46 11.74
N VAL A 291 2.83 26.98 12.06
CA VAL A 291 3.59 26.05 11.21
C VAL A 291 2.88 24.70 11.13
N ALA A 292 2.32 24.20 12.24
CA ALA A 292 1.53 22.98 12.25
C ALA A 292 0.28 23.10 11.38
N ARG A 293 -0.45 24.23 11.46
CA ARG A 293 -1.62 24.49 10.60
C ARG A 293 -1.28 24.54 9.12
N GLU A 294 -0.14 25.11 8.75
CA GLU A 294 0.31 25.10 7.35
C GLU A 294 0.74 23.69 6.90
N ALA A 295 1.26 22.85 7.79
CA ALA A 295 1.52 21.44 7.50
C ALA A 295 0.21 20.64 7.26
N GLU A 296 -0.81 20.85 8.09
CA GLU A 296 -2.15 20.28 7.89
C GLU A 296 -2.74 20.72 6.55
N ARG A 297 -2.66 22.03 6.25
CA ARG A 297 -3.12 22.61 4.98
C ARG A 297 -2.39 22.01 3.79
N ALA A 298 -1.07 21.82 3.87
CA ALA A 298 -0.27 21.21 2.82
C ALA A 298 -0.73 19.77 2.53
N ALA A 299 -0.95 18.96 3.57
CA ALA A 299 -1.44 17.59 3.40
C ALA A 299 -2.84 17.53 2.75
N LEU A 300 -3.75 18.44 3.12
CA LEU A 300 -5.08 18.54 2.51
C LEU A 300 -5.01 18.99 1.04
N LEU A 301 -4.15 19.97 0.72
CA LEU A 301 -3.92 20.41 -0.66
C LEU A 301 -3.36 19.28 -1.54
N LEU A 302 -2.36 18.55 -1.05
CA LEU A 302 -1.77 17.41 -1.77
C LEU A 302 -2.77 16.26 -1.94
N THR A 303 -3.72 16.10 -1.00
CA THR A 303 -4.82 15.15 -1.16
C THR A 303 -5.73 15.55 -2.33
N ARG A 304 -6.17 16.82 -2.39
CA ARG A 304 -7.04 17.32 -3.47
C ARG A 304 -6.36 17.29 -4.84
N LEU A 305 -5.06 17.59 -4.87
CA LEU A 305 -4.25 17.65 -6.08
C LEU A 305 -3.62 16.29 -6.45
N SER A 306 -3.97 15.22 -5.73
CA SER A 306 -3.45 13.88 -5.96
C SER A 306 -3.87 13.39 -7.35
N PRO A 307 -2.95 12.80 -8.14
CA PRO A 307 -3.31 12.09 -9.36
C PRO A 307 -4.06 10.78 -9.08
N TYR A 308 -4.12 10.33 -7.82
CA TYR A 308 -4.76 9.08 -7.40
C TYR A 308 -5.69 9.31 -6.18
N PRO A 309 -6.79 10.07 -6.35
CA PRO A 309 -7.72 10.41 -5.25
C PRO A 309 -8.41 9.18 -4.62
N HIS A 310 -8.47 8.07 -5.35
CA HIS A 310 -9.03 6.79 -4.89
C HIS A 310 -8.01 5.64 -4.92
N GLY A 311 -6.73 6.00 -4.87
CA GLY A 311 -5.60 5.08 -4.97
C GLY A 311 -5.23 4.70 -6.41
N PRO A 312 -4.07 4.07 -6.63
CA PRO A 312 -3.59 3.69 -7.95
C PRO A 312 -4.50 2.69 -8.66
N SER A 313 -4.63 2.81 -9.98
CA SER A 313 -5.50 1.95 -10.81
C SER A 313 -5.17 0.45 -10.71
N LEU A 314 -3.91 0.09 -10.43
CA LEU A 314 -3.48 -1.30 -10.20
C LEU A 314 -4.27 -1.97 -9.05
N TRP A 315 -4.64 -1.21 -8.03
CA TRP A 315 -5.42 -1.71 -6.90
C TRP A 315 -6.89 -1.86 -7.26
N GLY A 316 -7.39 -1.07 -8.21
CA GLY A 316 -8.72 -1.27 -8.81
C GLY A 316 -8.81 -2.57 -9.60
N ASP A 317 -7.78 -2.92 -10.39
CA ASP A 317 -7.68 -4.23 -11.05
C ASP A 317 -7.62 -5.38 -10.03
N TYR A 318 -6.75 -5.27 -9.03
CA TYR A 318 -6.59 -6.31 -8.02
C TYR A 318 -7.88 -6.53 -7.20
N HIS A 319 -8.57 -5.44 -6.84
CA HIS A 319 -9.88 -5.47 -6.20
C HIS A 319 -10.94 -6.15 -7.07
N ARG A 320 -11.00 -5.82 -8.37
CA ARG A 320 -11.91 -6.46 -9.34
C ARG A 320 -11.65 -7.96 -9.42
N ARG A 321 -10.39 -8.39 -9.57
CA ARG A 321 -10.01 -9.81 -9.64
C ARG A 321 -10.41 -10.57 -8.38
N PHE A 322 -10.21 -9.97 -7.20
CA PHE A 322 -10.71 -10.55 -5.94
C PHE A 322 -12.23 -10.68 -5.97
N TYR A 323 -12.94 -9.59 -6.30
CA TYR A 323 -14.40 -9.54 -6.28
C TYR A 323 -15.02 -10.56 -7.24
N GLU A 324 -14.49 -10.68 -8.46
CA GLU A 324 -14.96 -11.62 -9.47
C GLU A 324 -14.77 -13.08 -9.06
N ARG A 325 -13.67 -13.39 -8.36
CA ARG A 325 -13.33 -14.76 -7.97
C ARG A 325 -13.97 -15.20 -6.65
N PHE A 326 -13.96 -14.35 -5.63
CA PHE A 326 -14.36 -14.72 -4.26
C PHE A 326 -15.63 -14.03 -3.78
N GLY A 327 -16.08 -12.97 -4.46
CA GLY A 327 -17.23 -12.18 -4.03
C GLY A 327 -16.94 -11.28 -2.82
N ALA A 328 -17.94 -10.49 -2.46
CA ALA A 328 -17.85 -9.61 -1.29
C ALA A 328 -18.11 -10.41 0.00
N GLY A 329 -17.41 -10.05 1.07
CA GLY A 329 -17.60 -10.67 2.37
C GLY A 329 -16.91 -12.03 2.56
N THR A 330 -16.33 -12.61 1.52
CA THR A 330 -15.43 -13.76 1.69
C THR A 330 -14.08 -13.28 2.24
N LEU A 331 -13.45 -14.08 3.09
CA LEU A 331 -12.09 -13.85 3.58
C LEU A 331 -11.16 -14.89 2.96
N VAL A 332 -10.06 -14.47 2.37
CA VAL A 332 -9.06 -15.37 1.76
C VAL A 332 -7.75 -15.23 2.53
N PRO A 333 -7.15 -16.32 3.04
CA PRO A 333 -5.86 -16.26 3.73
C PRO A 333 -4.80 -15.57 2.86
N LEU A 334 -3.92 -14.77 3.47
CA LEU A 334 -3.05 -13.87 2.69
C LEU A 334 -2.10 -14.62 1.74
N LEU A 335 -1.52 -15.74 2.18
CA LEU A 335 -0.64 -16.56 1.32
C LEU A 335 -1.42 -17.23 0.18
N ASP A 336 -2.63 -17.68 0.46
CA ASP A 336 -3.51 -18.30 -0.53
C ASP A 336 -3.97 -17.31 -1.60
N LEU A 337 -4.17 -16.05 -1.21
CA LEU A 337 -4.56 -14.98 -2.14
C LEU A 337 -3.49 -14.74 -3.20
N VAL A 338 -2.23 -14.69 -2.79
CA VAL A 338 -1.08 -14.38 -3.66
C VAL A 338 -0.51 -15.61 -4.36
N ALA A 339 -0.94 -16.81 -3.98
CA ALA A 339 -0.57 -18.03 -4.65
C ALA A 339 -1.16 -18.10 -6.07
N ASP A 340 -0.63 -19.01 -6.89
CA ASP A 340 -1.11 -19.27 -8.26
C ASP A 340 -2.56 -19.78 -8.27
N SER A 341 -2.94 -20.50 -7.22
CA SER A 341 -4.33 -20.94 -6.99
C SER A 341 -5.26 -19.79 -6.62
N GLY A 342 -4.74 -18.64 -6.16
CA GLY A 342 -5.48 -17.44 -5.80
C GLY A 342 -5.61 -16.45 -6.95
N ILE A 343 -5.35 -15.17 -6.69
CA ILE A 343 -5.31 -14.13 -7.73
C ILE A 343 -3.88 -13.61 -7.95
N GLY A 344 -2.85 -14.32 -7.48
CA GLY A 344 -1.46 -13.93 -7.69
C GLY A 344 -1.12 -12.54 -7.15
N TRP A 345 -0.04 -11.96 -7.67
CA TRP A 345 0.44 -10.63 -7.27
C TRP A 345 -0.28 -9.48 -8.00
N PRO A 346 -0.41 -8.31 -7.36
CA PRO A 346 -0.81 -7.09 -8.06
C PRO A 346 0.18 -6.73 -9.18
N GLN A 347 -0.29 -5.99 -10.18
CA GLN A 347 0.56 -5.53 -11.27
C GLN A 347 1.75 -4.68 -10.74
N GLY A 348 2.93 -4.87 -11.32
CA GLY A 348 4.15 -4.15 -10.90
C GLY A 348 4.83 -4.73 -9.66
N TYR A 349 4.38 -5.88 -9.17
CA TYR A 349 5.10 -6.69 -8.18
C TYR A 349 5.98 -7.74 -8.89
N PRO A 350 7.11 -8.16 -8.27
CA PRO A 350 7.89 -9.28 -8.77
C PRO A 350 7.01 -10.54 -8.94
N GLY A 351 7.03 -11.13 -10.14
CA GLY A 351 6.23 -12.32 -10.47
C GLY A 351 4.83 -12.04 -11.04
N ALA A 352 4.42 -10.79 -11.24
CA ALA A 352 3.15 -10.47 -11.89
C ALA A 352 3.21 -10.66 -13.43
N SER A 353 2.17 -11.26 -14.02
CA SER A 353 2.12 -11.62 -15.45
C SER A 353 1.82 -10.46 -16.42
N ALA A 354 1.37 -9.29 -15.93
CA ALA A 354 0.86 -8.21 -16.79
C ALA A 354 1.91 -7.10 -17.02
N SER A 355 2.08 -6.69 -18.28
CA SER A 355 2.86 -5.49 -18.64
C SER A 355 2.12 -4.22 -18.18
N PRO A 356 2.81 -3.21 -17.64
CA PRO A 356 2.18 -1.93 -17.27
C PRO A 356 1.50 -1.32 -18.49
N GLN A 357 0.21 -0.96 -18.35
CA GLN A 357 -0.45 -0.14 -19.35
C GLN A 357 0.27 1.22 -19.39
N ARG A 358 0.50 1.76 -20.60
CA ARG A 358 1.05 3.10 -20.72
C ARG A 358 0.07 4.08 -20.08
N PRO A 359 0.54 5.01 -19.21
CA PRO A 359 -0.33 6.03 -18.66
C PRO A 359 -1.02 6.78 -19.81
N GLN A 360 -2.34 6.86 -19.77
CA GLN A 360 -3.08 7.74 -20.68
C GLN A 360 -3.02 9.16 -20.12
N ARG A 361 -2.91 10.16 -21.01
CA ARG A 361 -2.97 11.57 -20.60
C ARG A 361 -4.34 11.87 -20.01
N THR A 362 -4.34 12.49 -18.84
CA THR A 362 -5.55 12.90 -18.12
C THR A 362 -5.87 14.37 -18.38
N ARG A 363 -7.10 14.80 -18.07
CA ARG A 363 -7.48 16.23 -18.08
C ARG A 363 -6.57 17.06 -17.15
N ARG A 364 -6.15 16.50 -16.02
CA ARG A 364 -5.18 17.11 -15.11
C ARG A 364 -3.82 17.30 -15.78
N ASP A 365 -3.34 16.31 -16.55
CA ASP A 365 -2.09 16.44 -17.30
C ASP A 365 -2.15 17.58 -18.32
N GLU A 366 -3.27 17.72 -19.04
CA GLU A 366 -3.48 18.81 -19.99
C GLU A 366 -3.47 20.18 -19.30
N ALA A 367 -4.16 20.30 -18.16
CA ALA A 367 -4.17 21.53 -17.37
C ALA A 367 -2.78 21.89 -16.83
N LEU A 368 -2.00 20.91 -16.34
CA LEU A 368 -0.63 21.13 -15.86
C LEU A 368 0.34 21.52 -16.97
N LEU A 369 0.22 20.89 -18.15
CA LEU A 369 0.99 21.26 -19.33
C LEU A 369 0.69 22.71 -19.74
N ALA A 370 -0.58 23.09 -19.81
CA ALA A 370 -0.99 24.45 -20.12
C ALA A 370 -0.50 25.47 -19.09
N LEU A 371 -0.61 25.15 -17.79
CA LEU A 371 -0.13 25.98 -16.70
C LEU A 371 1.38 26.22 -16.77
N ALA A 372 2.17 25.15 -16.93
CA ALA A 372 3.62 25.26 -17.03
C ALA A 372 4.04 26.05 -18.29
N GLN A 373 3.37 25.81 -19.42
CA GLN A 373 3.65 26.52 -20.66
C GLN A 373 3.31 28.01 -20.57
N SER A 374 2.15 28.38 -20.01
CA SER A 374 1.77 29.79 -19.81
C SER A 374 2.76 30.48 -18.89
N ALA A 375 3.13 29.86 -17.77
CA ALA A 375 4.12 30.42 -16.85
C ALA A 375 5.47 30.67 -17.54
N ALA A 376 5.91 29.74 -18.39
CA ALA A 376 7.14 29.89 -19.17
C ALA A 376 7.05 31.05 -20.19
N LEU A 377 5.93 31.19 -20.90
CA LEU A 377 5.72 32.25 -21.89
C LEU A 377 5.61 33.63 -21.26
N ASP A 378 4.99 33.72 -20.09
CA ASP A 378 4.81 34.96 -19.34
C ASP A 378 6.03 35.34 -18.48
N GLY A 379 7.08 34.51 -18.46
CA GLY A 379 8.27 34.71 -17.62
C GLY A 379 8.00 34.59 -16.11
N ARG A 380 6.94 33.88 -15.70
CA ARG A 380 6.53 33.72 -14.30
C ARG A 380 7.21 32.51 -13.68
N VAL A 381 8.09 32.74 -12.70
CA VAL A 381 8.78 31.66 -11.96
C VAL A 381 7.90 31.07 -10.85
N GLU A 382 6.92 31.82 -10.36
CA GLU A 382 5.97 31.41 -9.31
C GLU A 382 4.52 31.47 -9.84
N VAL A 383 3.72 30.47 -9.50
CA VAL A 383 2.27 30.41 -9.77
C VAL A 383 1.53 30.20 -8.45
N ILE A 384 0.51 31.05 -8.23
CA ILE A 384 -0.37 30.95 -7.06
C ILE A 384 -1.52 30.00 -7.37
N LEU A 385 -1.64 28.96 -6.56
CA LEU A 385 -2.77 28.04 -6.56
C LEU A 385 -3.92 28.68 -5.77
N ASP A 386 -4.84 29.33 -6.49
CA ASP A 386 -6.13 29.74 -5.94
C ASP A 386 -7.15 28.59 -6.01
N GLU A 387 -8.34 28.81 -5.45
CA GLU A 387 -9.37 27.77 -5.39
C GLU A 387 -9.89 27.37 -6.78
N ALA A 388 -9.89 28.29 -7.76
CA ALA A 388 -10.33 27.99 -9.12
C ALA A 388 -9.35 27.02 -9.81
N LEU A 389 -8.06 27.32 -9.72
CA LEU A 389 -7.02 26.45 -10.28
C LEU A 389 -6.93 25.11 -9.55
N ILE A 390 -7.13 25.09 -8.22
CA ILE A 390 -7.20 23.82 -7.48
C ILE A 390 -8.38 22.97 -7.97
N ALA A 391 -9.56 23.57 -8.15
CA ALA A 391 -10.73 22.86 -8.66
C ALA A 391 -10.54 22.34 -10.09
N ASP A 392 -9.83 23.08 -10.95
CA ASP A 392 -9.50 22.63 -12.32
C ASP A 392 -8.51 21.45 -12.35
N LEU A 393 -7.63 21.36 -11.35
CA LEU A 393 -6.65 20.27 -11.21
C LEU A 393 -7.19 19.06 -10.42
N GLU A 394 -8.32 19.23 -9.71
CA GLU A 394 -8.93 18.22 -8.87
C GLU A 394 -9.71 17.19 -9.69
N LEU A 395 -9.32 15.91 -9.59
CA LEU A 395 -10.00 14.80 -10.26
C LEU A 395 -11.21 14.36 -9.42
N THR A 396 -12.40 14.90 -9.70
CA THR A 396 -13.62 14.72 -8.88
C THR A 396 -14.57 13.61 -9.32
N ASP A 397 -14.15 12.74 -10.25
CA ASP A 397 -15.08 11.90 -11.02
C ASP A 397 -15.76 10.76 -10.21
N ILE A 398 -15.29 10.37 -9.01
CA ILE A 398 -15.75 9.14 -8.33
C ILE A 398 -16.02 9.32 -6.82
N GLY A 399 -16.89 10.27 -6.46
CA GLY A 399 -17.43 10.39 -5.10
C GLY A 399 -16.43 10.90 -4.05
N PRO A 400 -16.75 10.82 -2.74
CA PRO A 400 -15.93 11.47 -1.72
C PRO A 400 -14.57 10.78 -1.55
N VAL A 401 -13.51 11.59 -1.63
CA VAL A 401 -12.12 11.19 -1.38
C VAL A 401 -11.97 10.71 0.07
N ARG A 402 -11.26 9.59 0.26
CA ARG A 402 -10.93 9.08 1.60
C ARG A 402 -9.52 9.49 1.97
N LEU A 403 -9.39 10.15 3.12
CA LEU A 403 -8.08 10.46 3.67
C LEU A 403 -7.41 9.19 4.22
N PRO A 404 -6.09 9.07 4.09
CA PRO A 404 -5.32 8.16 4.93
C PRO A 404 -5.50 8.45 6.42
N SER A 405 -5.50 7.42 7.27
CA SER A 405 -5.64 7.57 8.74
C SER A 405 -4.54 8.45 9.36
N HIS A 406 -3.32 8.37 8.81
CA HIS A 406 -2.15 9.11 9.28
C HIS A 406 -1.04 9.14 8.22
N LEU A 407 -0.15 10.13 8.24
CA LEU A 407 1.01 10.27 7.34
C LEU A 407 2.12 11.08 8.02
N GLU A 408 3.28 11.26 7.40
CA GLU A 408 4.25 12.28 7.82
C GLU A 408 4.51 13.26 6.68
N LEU A 409 4.45 14.55 6.97
CA LEU A 409 4.86 15.60 6.05
C LEU A 409 6.29 16.01 6.38
N CYS A 410 7.19 15.91 5.40
CA CYS A 410 8.52 16.50 5.50
C CYS A 410 8.51 17.87 4.82
N ALA A 411 8.98 18.89 5.53
CA ALA A 411 8.99 20.25 5.03
C ALA A 411 10.19 21.05 5.52
N ARG A 412 10.53 22.11 4.79
CA ARG A 412 11.47 23.14 5.21
C ARG A 412 10.70 24.39 5.62
N VAL A 413 11.11 25.05 6.70
CA VAL A 413 10.51 26.30 7.15
C VAL A 413 11.42 27.46 6.78
N ASP A 414 10.88 28.43 6.04
CA ASP A 414 11.65 29.56 5.53
C ASP A 414 11.24 30.84 6.25
N ALA A 415 12.16 31.41 7.02
CA ALA A 415 11.99 32.69 7.68
C ALA A 415 13.35 33.38 7.88
N THR A 416 13.37 34.69 7.67
CA THR A 416 14.59 35.50 7.73
C THR A 416 15.17 35.64 9.14
N SER A 417 14.34 35.44 10.17
CA SER A 417 14.74 35.49 11.58
C SER A 417 13.71 34.80 12.47
N MET A 418 14.09 34.51 13.73
CA MET A 418 13.15 34.04 14.75
C MET A 418 11.99 35.01 14.99
N HIS A 419 12.24 36.31 14.87
CA HIS A 419 11.20 37.32 15.02
C HIS A 419 10.18 37.28 13.86
N ALA A 420 10.66 37.16 12.61
CA ALA A 420 9.80 36.99 11.45
C ALA A 420 8.94 35.71 11.56
N LEU A 421 9.55 34.59 11.98
CA LEU A 421 8.84 33.35 12.26
C LEU A 421 7.72 33.55 13.29
N GLY A 422 8.00 34.24 14.40
CA GLY A 422 7.02 34.55 15.44
C GLY A 422 5.86 35.46 14.99
N ARG A 423 6.09 36.37 14.03
CA ARG A 423 5.02 37.19 13.42
C ARG A 423 4.23 36.47 12.33
N GLY A 424 4.59 35.24 11.99
CA GLY A 424 3.98 34.48 10.90
C GLY A 424 4.51 34.84 9.51
N GLU A 425 5.64 35.54 9.41
CA GLU A 425 6.32 35.84 8.16
C GLU A 425 7.24 34.67 7.76
N PHE A 426 6.62 33.53 7.41
CA PHE A 426 7.34 32.33 7.00
C PHE A 426 6.68 31.62 5.82
N ARG A 427 7.43 30.75 5.15
CA ARG A 427 6.90 29.77 4.18
C ARG A 427 7.18 28.34 4.66
N VAL A 428 6.32 27.41 4.27
CA VAL A 428 6.51 25.96 4.47
C VAL A 428 6.66 25.34 3.09
N THR A 429 7.86 24.87 2.78
CA THR A 429 8.15 24.19 1.51
C THR A 429 8.09 22.69 1.71
N VAL A 430 7.14 22.02 1.06
CA VAL A 430 7.04 20.55 1.12
C VAL A 430 8.24 19.93 0.40
N THR A 431 8.96 19.05 1.08
CA THR A 431 10.13 18.38 0.53
C THR A 431 9.86 16.93 0.16
N SER A 432 8.98 16.26 0.93
CA SER A 432 8.44 14.93 0.66
C SER A 432 7.23 14.64 1.55
N VAL A 433 6.44 13.62 1.18
CA VAL A 433 5.38 13.06 2.02
C VAL A 433 5.62 11.58 2.20
N SER A 434 5.55 11.15 3.45
CA SER A 434 5.65 9.75 3.81
C SER A 434 4.27 9.14 4.00
N ARG A 435 4.13 7.90 3.53
CA ARG A 435 2.86 7.16 3.45
C ARG A 435 2.19 6.88 4.80
N ALA A 436 2.89 6.95 5.93
CA ALA A 436 2.35 6.62 7.25
C ALA A 436 3.21 7.27 8.35
N ALA A 437 2.63 7.43 9.54
CA ALA A 437 3.34 7.92 10.71
C ALA A 437 4.48 6.97 11.13
N GLY A 438 5.60 7.50 11.60
CA GLY A 438 6.73 6.70 12.05
C GLY A 438 7.66 6.22 10.93
N VAL A 439 7.38 6.46 9.65
CA VAL A 439 8.20 5.93 8.55
C VAL A 439 9.56 6.61 8.46
N VAL A 440 9.61 7.94 8.60
CA VAL A 440 10.84 8.73 8.60
C VAL A 440 11.41 8.83 10.01
N THR A 441 10.55 9.03 11.01
CA THR A 441 10.94 9.24 12.41
C THR A 441 11.33 7.93 13.13
N GLY A 442 10.74 6.80 12.77
CA GLY A 442 10.77 5.55 13.53
C GLY A 442 12.17 4.97 13.77
N ARG A 443 13.07 5.08 12.79
CA ARG A 443 14.46 4.64 12.94
C ARG A 443 15.20 5.40 14.06
N PHE A 444 14.83 6.65 14.30
CA PHE A 444 15.54 7.53 15.23
C PHE A 444 14.93 7.56 16.65
N LEU A 445 13.82 6.86 16.89
CA LEU A 445 13.16 6.83 18.21
C LEU A 445 14.06 6.33 19.34
N HIS A 446 15.05 5.49 19.01
CA HIS A 446 16.05 4.99 19.95
C HIS A 446 17.00 6.08 20.48
N LEU A 447 17.14 7.20 19.76
CA LEU A 447 17.97 8.33 20.19
C LEU A 447 17.27 9.19 21.23
N LEU A 448 15.93 9.10 21.30
CA LEU A 448 15.09 9.97 22.11
C LEU A 448 14.92 9.41 23.54
N THR A 449 14.69 10.32 24.50
CA THR A 449 14.29 9.92 25.85
C THR A 449 12.91 9.24 25.82
N ALA A 450 12.55 8.53 26.88
CA ALA A 450 11.23 7.89 26.97
C ALA A 450 10.09 8.91 26.80
N GLU A 451 10.16 10.06 27.49
CA GLU A 451 9.15 11.13 27.39
C GLU A 451 9.04 11.71 25.97
N GLU A 452 10.17 11.99 25.32
CA GLU A 452 10.19 12.50 23.94
C GLU A 452 9.59 11.50 22.96
N ARG A 453 9.87 10.20 23.17
CA ARG A 453 9.34 9.11 22.35
C ARG A 453 7.84 8.98 22.55
N ASP A 454 7.37 8.94 23.79
CA ASP A 454 5.96 8.84 24.13
C ASP A 454 5.16 10.02 23.58
N ALA A 455 5.71 11.23 23.63
CA ALA A 455 5.09 12.41 23.04
C ALA A 455 4.92 12.31 21.51
N LEU A 456 5.88 11.71 20.81
CA LEU A 456 5.81 11.51 19.35
C LEU A 456 4.91 10.35 18.95
N THR A 457 4.81 9.31 19.79
CA THR A 457 4.09 8.06 19.45
C THR A 457 2.71 7.96 20.08
N GLY A 458 2.40 8.75 21.10
CA GLY A 458 1.17 8.66 21.89
C GLY A 458 -0.11 8.73 21.04
N ALA A 459 -0.13 9.63 20.05
CA ALA A 459 -1.26 9.73 19.13
C ALA A 459 -1.50 8.45 18.30
N LEU A 460 -0.46 7.65 18.04
CA LEU A 460 -0.59 6.39 17.29
C LEU A 460 -1.10 5.25 18.19
N THR A 461 -0.71 5.26 19.46
CA THR A 461 -1.15 4.27 20.45
C THR A 461 -2.59 4.52 20.90
N ASP A 462 -3.01 5.79 21.03
CA ASP A 462 -4.34 6.16 21.51
C ASP A 462 -5.44 5.87 20.47
N VAL A 463 -5.14 6.00 19.17
CA VAL A 463 -6.10 5.73 18.07
C VAL A 463 -6.36 4.23 17.91
N SER A 464 -5.47 3.35 18.41
CA SER A 464 -5.67 1.89 18.40
C SER A 464 -6.88 1.42 19.22
N ASN A 465 -7.50 2.30 20.01
CA ASN A 465 -8.68 2.01 20.84
C ASN A 465 -10.02 2.35 20.16
N GLN A 466 -10.04 2.72 18.87
CA GLN A 466 -11.30 2.88 18.13
C GLN A 466 -11.88 1.52 17.73
N ASP A 467 -13.16 1.28 18.03
CA ASP A 467 -13.83 -0.01 17.82
C ASP A 467 -13.70 -0.51 16.35
N ASP A 468 -13.25 -1.78 16.22
CA ASP A 468 -13.14 -2.62 15.02
C ASP A 468 -11.85 -2.57 14.14
N VAL A 469 -10.84 -1.74 14.42
CA VAL A 469 -9.55 -1.73 13.67
C VAL A 469 -8.35 -1.84 14.60
N LEU A 470 -7.53 -2.87 14.39
CA LEU A 470 -6.27 -3.12 15.08
C LEU A 470 -5.11 -2.47 14.30
N PHE A 471 -4.33 -1.62 14.97
CA PHE A 471 -3.07 -1.12 14.41
C PHE A 471 -1.92 -2.05 14.74
N ALA A 472 -1.14 -2.42 13.73
CA ALA A 472 -0.02 -3.33 13.89
C ALA A 472 1.26 -2.84 13.20
N GLN A 473 2.38 -2.95 13.90
CA GLN A 473 3.69 -2.62 13.34
C GLN A 473 4.20 -3.80 12.52
N LEU A 474 4.50 -3.54 11.25
CA LEU A 474 5.03 -4.56 10.34
C LEU A 474 6.55 -4.70 10.53
N SER A 475 7.03 -5.92 10.79
CA SER A 475 8.43 -6.25 11.04
C SER A 475 8.90 -7.36 10.08
N PHE A 476 9.97 -7.10 9.32
CA PHE A 476 10.51 -8.02 8.32
C PHE A 476 11.94 -7.65 7.90
N PRO A 477 12.78 -8.62 7.52
CA PRO A 477 14.09 -8.33 6.95
C PRO A 477 13.97 -7.77 5.53
N PRO A 478 14.82 -6.81 5.12
CA PRO A 478 14.84 -6.33 3.73
C PRO A 478 15.42 -7.39 2.77
N LEU A 479 15.20 -7.18 1.47
CA LEU A 479 15.77 -8.01 0.41
C LEU A 479 17.30 -7.90 0.31
N ASP A 480 17.90 -6.78 0.72
CA ASP A 480 19.35 -6.63 0.81
C ASP A 480 19.74 -6.54 2.29
N PRO A 481 20.43 -7.54 2.87
CA PRO A 481 20.90 -7.50 4.26
C PRO A 481 21.71 -6.24 4.60
N ALA A 482 22.43 -5.65 3.65
CA ALA A 482 23.18 -4.40 3.85
C ALA A 482 22.28 -3.17 4.05
N THR A 483 20.98 -3.28 3.79
CA THR A 483 19.99 -2.21 4.03
C THR A 483 19.20 -2.40 5.33
N THR A 484 19.47 -3.46 6.09
CA THR A 484 18.73 -3.79 7.33
C THR A 484 18.76 -2.65 8.35
N HIS A 485 19.83 -1.84 8.40
CA HIS A 485 19.87 -0.73 9.34
C HIS A 485 18.74 0.29 9.12
N VAL A 486 18.16 0.35 7.91
CA VAL A 486 17.02 1.22 7.61
C VAL A 486 15.75 0.67 8.27
N THR A 487 15.60 -0.65 8.40
CA THR A 487 14.40 -1.29 8.97
C THR A 487 14.44 -1.42 10.50
N ARG A 488 15.56 -1.07 11.13
CA ARG A 488 15.79 -1.18 12.58
C ARG A 488 15.06 -0.08 13.35
N THR A 489 13.92 -0.41 13.93
CA THR A 489 13.03 0.54 14.61
C THR A 489 12.64 0.00 15.98
N GLU A 490 12.35 0.86 16.95
CA GLU A 490 11.73 0.40 18.21
C GLU A 490 10.35 -0.22 17.93
N GLN A 491 9.89 -1.14 18.80
CA GLN A 491 8.49 -1.56 18.79
C GLN A 491 7.65 -0.50 19.51
N VAL A 492 6.79 0.20 18.77
CA VAL A 492 5.91 1.26 19.30
C VAL A 492 4.49 0.74 19.48
N LEU A 493 3.99 -0.04 18.52
CA LEU A 493 2.63 -0.57 18.58
C LEU A 493 2.59 -1.87 19.41
N PRO A 494 1.48 -2.12 20.13
CA PRO A 494 1.34 -3.31 20.97
C PRO A 494 1.31 -4.61 20.15
N THR A 495 0.83 -4.55 18.92
CA THR A 495 0.78 -5.69 18.00
C THR A 495 1.83 -5.57 16.90
N VAL A 496 2.56 -6.64 16.63
CA VAL A 496 3.53 -6.76 15.54
C VAL A 496 3.09 -7.83 14.56
N ILE A 497 3.09 -7.53 13.26
CA ILE A 497 3.02 -8.54 12.20
C ILE A 497 4.45 -8.90 11.79
N SER A 498 4.84 -10.13 12.08
CA SER A 498 6.19 -10.66 11.83
C SER A 498 6.25 -11.50 10.56
N LEU A 499 7.07 -11.09 9.59
CA LEU A 499 7.29 -11.83 8.34
C LEU A 499 8.76 -12.26 8.24
N ALA A 500 9.00 -13.57 8.12
CA ALA A 500 10.34 -14.13 7.94
C ALA A 500 11.36 -13.68 9.00
N GLU A 501 10.94 -13.63 10.27
CA GLU A 501 11.80 -13.34 11.43
C GLU A 501 11.74 -14.47 12.45
N HIS A 502 12.81 -14.65 13.23
CA HIS A 502 12.80 -15.54 14.38
C HIS A 502 12.08 -14.87 15.56
N ARG A 503 10.84 -15.30 15.85
CA ARG A 503 10.05 -14.85 17.00
C ARG A 503 9.30 -16.01 17.63
N ASN A 504 9.00 -15.90 18.92
CA ASN A 504 8.03 -16.77 19.55
C ASN A 504 6.61 -16.32 19.14
N THR A 505 6.04 -17.01 18.16
CA THR A 505 4.70 -16.78 17.59
C THR A 505 3.56 -17.11 18.55
N ALA A 506 3.83 -17.82 19.65
CA ALA A 506 2.84 -18.06 20.70
C ALA A 506 2.66 -16.86 21.65
N SER A 507 3.49 -15.82 21.52
CA SER A 507 3.42 -14.63 22.37
C SER A 507 2.20 -13.77 22.02
N ALA A 508 1.47 -13.31 23.03
CA ALA A 508 0.42 -12.32 22.83
C ALA A 508 0.98 -11.06 22.14
N GLY A 509 0.28 -10.55 21.12
CA GLY A 509 0.70 -9.37 20.35
C GLY A 509 1.65 -9.65 19.18
N VAL A 510 1.99 -10.91 18.88
CA VAL A 510 2.72 -11.28 17.64
C VAL A 510 1.77 -12.00 16.70
N LEU A 511 1.57 -11.42 15.52
CA LEU A 511 0.83 -12.01 14.41
C LEU A 511 1.81 -12.44 13.32
N THR A 512 1.44 -13.48 12.58
CA THR A 512 2.13 -13.95 11.38
C THR A 512 1.21 -13.86 10.18
N VAL A 513 1.71 -14.15 8.99
CA VAL A 513 0.88 -14.18 7.78
C VAL A 513 -0.26 -15.22 7.87
N SER A 514 -0.08 -16.29 8.64
CA SER A 514 -1.10 -17.33 8.83
C SER A 514 -2.34 -16.83 9.58
N ASP A 515 -2.19 -15.75 10.35
CA ASP A 515 -3.28 -15.13 11.10
C ASP A 515 -4.09 -14.14 10.24
N LEU A 516 -3.58 -13.80 9.05
CA LEU A 516 -4.10 -12.74 8.20
C LEU A 516 -4.98 -13.28 7.07
N ALA A 517 -6.12 -12.62 6.86
CA ALA A 517 -6.95 -12.82 5.69
C ALA A 517 -7.36 -11.48 5.05
N VAL A 518 -7.56 -11.51 3.74
CA VAL A 518 -8.02 -10.37 2.94
C VAL A 518 -9.50 -10.54 2.62
N GLY A 519 -10.26 -9.48 2.83
CA GLY A 519 -11.64 -9.38 2.40
C GLY A 519 -11.86 -8.27 1.38
N CYS A 520 -13.05 -8.24 0.79
CA CYS A 520 -13.46 -7.24 -0.18
C CYS A 520 -14.86 -6.69 0.14
N HIS A 521 -15.03 -5.38 -0.04
CA HIS A 521 -16.33 -4.71 -0.08
C HIS A 521 -16.45 -3.83 -1.34
N SER A 522 -17.57 -3.12 -1.49
CA SER A 522 -17.85 -2.30 -2.69
C SER A 522 -16.90 -1.12 -2.94
N ARG A 523 -15.98 -0.83 -2.02
CA ARG A 523 -15.09 0.33 -2.07
C ARG A 523 -13.60 -0.05 -1.99
N GLY A 524 -13.26 -1.33 -1.85
CA GLY A 524 -11.87 -1.75 -1.70
C GLY A 524 -11.67 -3.10 -1.03
N LEU A 525 -10.38 -3.42 -0.85
CA LEU A 525 -9.89 -4.56 -0.10
C LEU A 525 -9.56 -4.14 1.33
N TYR A 526 -9.58 -5.08 2.26
CA TYR A 526 -9.19 -4.83 3.64
C TYR A 526 -8.50 -6.05 4.25
N LEU A 527 -7.56 -5.81 5.15
CA LEU A 527 -6.84 -6.85 5.90
C LEU A 527 -7.57 -7.13 7.22
N THR A 528 -7.54 -8.38 7.67
CA THR A 528 -8.22 -8.82 8.90
C THR A 528 -7.40 -9.86 9.64
N VAL A 529 -7.68 -9.98 10.94
CA VAL A 529 -7.33 -11.13 11.77
C VAL A 529 -8.63 -11.83 12.15
N PRO A 530 -9.07 -12.85 11.39
CA PRO A 530 -10.39 -13.45 11.56
C PRO A 530 -10.62 -14.04 12.96
N ALA A 531 -9.57 -14.56 13.60
CA ALA A 531 -9.64 -15.13 14.95
C ALA A 531 -9.96 -14.08 16.03
N LEU A 532 -9.50 -12.83 15.83
CA LEU A 532 -9.82 -11.69 16.72
C LEU A 532 -11.11 -10.98 16.31
N GLY A 533 -11.61 -11.26 15.10
CA GLY A 533 -12.74 -10.55 14.50
C GLY A 533 -12.47 -9.07 14.31
N GLN A 534 -11.21 -8.70 14.06
CA GLN A 534 -10.75 -7.32 13.88
C GLN A 534 -10.20 -7.10 12.47
N ARG A 535 -10.39 -5.89 11.94
CA ARG A 535 -9.68 -5.41 10.76
C ARG A 535 -8.29 -4.93 11.16
N VAL A 536 -7.37 -4.85 10.21
CA VAL A 536 -5.98 -4.46 10.50
C VAL A 536 -5.53 -3.35 9.58
N GLU A 537 -4.93 -2.31 10.15
CA GLU A 537 -4.06 -1.38 9.43
C GLU A 537 -2.62 -1.64 9.87
N ALA A 538 -1.74 -1.97 8.92
CA ALA A 538 -0.36 -2.33 9.24
C ALA A 538 0.65 -1.63 8.33
N TRP A 539 1.75 -1.19 8.92
CA TRP A 539 2.85 -0.53 8.21
C TRP A 539 4.17 -0.69 8.95
N GLY A 540 5.28 -0.60 8.22
CA GLY A 540 6.61 -0.52 8.83
C GLY A 540 6.94 0.92 9.24
N MET A 541 7.53 1.10 10.42
CA MET A 541 7.98 2.40 10.93
C MET A 541 9.36 2.80 10.38
N HIS A 542 9.57 2.56 9.09
CA HIS A 542 10.85 2.84 8.43
C HIS A 542 10.68 3.18 6.94
N ALA A 543 11.60 4.02 6.44
CA ALA A 543 11.64 4.50 5.07
C ALA A 543 12.39 3.55 4.12
N LEU A 544 12.13 2.24 4.22
CA LEU A 544 12.69 1.28 3.26
C LEU A 544 11.94 1.43 1.91
N ASN A 545 12.69 1.47 0.82
CA ASN A 545 12.11 1.59 -0.52
C ASN A 545 11.23 0.36 -0.85
N LEU A 546 9.92 0.61 -0.99
CA LEU A 546 8.90 -0.41 -1.21
C LEU A 546 9.10 -1.24 -2.48
N ARG A 547 9.66 -0.65 -3.54
CA ARG A 547 9.78 -1.30 -4.86
C ARG A 547 11.05 -2.13 -4.99
N ASN A 548 12.16 -1.63 -4.44
CA ASN A 548 13.49 -2.17 -4.71
C ASN A 548 14.04 -3.02 -3.56
N HIS A 549 13.71 -2.69 -2.30
CA HIS A 549 14.34 -3.32 -1.14
C HIS A 549 13.36 -4.06 -0.23
N THR A 550 12.05 -3.85 -0.38
CA THR A 550 11.02 -4.50 0.44
C THR A 550 10.56 -5.84 -0.16
N PRO A 551 10.46 -6.92 0.64
CA PRO A 551 9.84 -8.16 0.19
C PRO A 551 8.40 -7.94 -0.30
N PRO A 552 7.97 -8.52 -1.44
CA PRO A 552 6.64 -8.31 -2.01
C PRO A 552 5.47 -8.54 -1.06
N LEU A 553 5.55 -9.54 -0.17
CA LEU A 553 4.51 -9.76 0.84
C LEU A 553 4.41 -8.60 1.84
N ALA A 554 5.53 -8.07 2.32
CA ALA A 554 5.57 -6.92 3.21
C ALA A 554 5.07 -5.64 2.50
N ARG A 555 5.43 -5.48 1.21
CA ARG A 555 4.91 -4.40 0.36
C ARG A 555 3.39 -4.51 0.21
N LEU A 556 2.86 -5.70 -0.04
CA LEU A 556 1.43 -5.96 -0.17
C LEU A 556 0.68 -5.58 1.11
N VAL A 557 1.12 -6.05 2.28
CA VAL A 557 0.51 -5.70 3.57
C VAL A 557 0.51 -4.18 3.79
N THR A 558 1.61 -3.52 3.47
CA THR A 558 1.76 -2.06 3.61
C THR A 558 0.83 -1.27 2.69
N GLU A 559 0.72 -1.66 1.42
CA GLU A 559 -0.07 -0.94 0.42
C GLU A 559 -1.57 -1.29 0.50
N LEU A 560 -1.94 -2.54 0.80
CA LEU A 560 -3.32 -3.05 0.74
C LEU A 560 -4.27 -2.29 1.67
N CYS A 561 -3.85 -2.01 2.91
CA CYS A 561 -4.71 -1.34 3.89
C CYS A 561 -5.11 0.09 3.49
N ARG A 562 -4.39 0.68 2.53
CA ARG A 562 -4.52 2.08 2.11
C ARG A 562 -4.75 2.21 0.61
N ALA A 563 -4.93 1.08 -0.07
CA ALA A 563 -5.01 0.95 -1.51
C ALA A 563 -6.16 1.74 -2.15
N GLN A 564 -7.21 2.08 -1.38
CA GLN A 564 -8.38 2.84 -1.85
C GLN A 564 -8.57 4.17 -1.09
N CYS A 565 -7.51 4.66 -0.43
CA CYS A 565 -7.43 6.02 0.07
C CYS A 565 -6.75 6.93 -0.97
N ALA A 566 -6.90 8.24 -0.82
CA ALA A 566 -6.11 9.20 -1.58
C ALA A 566 -4.63 8.93 -1.37
N GLN A 567 -3.88 8.81 -2.46
CA GLN A 567 -2.44 8.70 -2.36
C GLN A 567 -1.86 10.10 -2.17
N VAL A 568 -1.50 10.44 -0.95
CA VAL A 568 -0.85 11.72 -0.62
C VAL A 568 0.66 11.55 -0.78
N THR A 569 1.22 12.18 -1.81
CA THR A 569 2.64 12.22 -2.15
C THR A 569 3.12 13.67 -2.21
N ASP A 570 4.38 13.88 -2.56
CA ASP A 570 4.82 15.15 -3.13
C ASP A 570 4.03 15.49 -4.41
N PHE A 571 4.06 16.77 -4.80
CA PHE A 571 3.27 17.24 -5.93
C PHE A 571 3.75 16.61 -7.25
N ASP A 572 2.86 15.86 -7.89
CA ASP A 572 3.15 15.19 -9.17
C ASP A 572 2.76 16.08 -10.35
N TRP A 573 3.77 16.51 -11.13
CA TRP A 573 3.60 17.26 -12.37
C TRP A 573 3.06 16.42 -13.54
N GLY A 574 2.88 15.11 -13.36
CA GLY A 574 2.33 14.21 -14.36
C GLY A 574 3.11 14.27 -15.67
N ALA A 575 2.40 14.39 -16.80
CA ALA A 575 3.03 14.50 -18.11
C ALA A 575 3.94 15.73 -18.26
N ALA A 576 3.70 16.81 -17.50
CA ALA A 576 4.50 18.03 -17.53
C ALA A 576 5.88 17.85 -16.88
N SER A 577 6.12 16.76 -16.14
CA SER A 577 7.42 16.44 -15.51
C SER A 577 8.59 16.30 -16.49
N THR A 578 8.36 16.30 -17.79
CA THR A 578 9.42 16.26 -18.82
C THR A 578 9.76 17.62 -19.42
N LEU A 579 9.00 18.68 -19.08
CA LEU A 579 9.20 20.01 -19.63
C LEU A 579 10.54 20.65 -19.21
N PRO A 580 11.12 21.53 -20.05
CA PRO A 580 12.37 22.23 -19.75
C PRO A 580 12.30 23.13 -18.51
N PHE A 581 11.11 23.62 -18.19
CA PHE A 581 10.86 24.50 -17.06
C PHE A 581 9.52 24.16 -16.43
N LEU A 582 9.48 24.20 -15.09
CA LEU A 582 8.28 24.12 -14.28
C LEU A 582 8.30 25.24 -13.23
N PRO A 583 7.22 26.02 -13.06
CA PRO A 583 7.18 27.08 -12.08
C PRO A 583 7.07 26.53 -10.65
N GLN A 584 7.43 27.35 -9.66
CA GLN A 584 7.08 27.11 -8.27
C GLN A 584 5.56 27.16 -8.11
N LEU A 585 5.00 26.23 -7.34
CA LEU A 585 3.57 26.21 -6.99
C LEU A 585 3.36 26.57 -5.54
N ARG A 586 2.59 27.63 -5.28
CA ARG A 586 2.36 28.15 -3.93
C ARG A 586 0.88 28.38 -3.66
N SER A 587 0.40 27.96 -2.48
CA SER A 587 -0.92 28.33 -1.94
C SER A 587 -0.72 28.96 -0.56
N GLY A 588 -0.94 30.27 -0.43
CA GLY A 588 -0.68 30.99 0.82
C GLY A 588 0.79 30.89 1.22
N ARG A 589 1.08 30.34 2.40
CA ARG A 589 2.44 30.10 2.91
C ARG A 589 3.04 28.76 2.48
N VAL A 590 2.24 27.87 1.89
CA VAL A 590 2.67 26.53 1.49
C VAL A 590 3.22 26.57 0.07
N VAL A 591 4.48 26.18 -0.09
CA VAL A 591 5.08 25.87 -1.39
C VAL A 591 5.00 24.36 -1.60
N LEU A 592 4.19 23.93 -2.57
CA LEU A 592 3.95 22.51 -2.87
C LEU A 592 5.03 21.91 -3.78
N ALA A 593 5.58 22.73 -4.68
CA ALA A 593 6.66 22.34 -5.58
C ALA A 593 7.58 23.55 -5.81
N ALA A 594 8.89 23.32 -5.74
CA ALA A 594 9.90 24.29 -6.12
C ALA A 594 9.93 24.50 -7.64
N ALA A 595 10.37 25.67 -8.11
CA ALA A 595 10.63 25.86 -9.54
C ALA A 595 11.74 24.92 -9.99
N ARG A 596 11.65 24.41 -11.23
CA ARG A 596 12.58 23.42 -11.76
C ARG A 596 12.96 23.71 -13.19
N TRP A 597 14.25 23.59 -13.49
CA TRP A 597 14.83 23.76 -14.81
C TRP A 597 15.54 22.49 -15.25
N ARG A 598 15.46 22.18 -16.54
CA ARG A 598 16.16 21.07 -17.18
C ARG A 598 17.12 21.65 -18.20
N LEU A 599 18.38 21.77 -17.80
CA LEU A 599 19.47 22.30 -18.61
C LEU A 599 20.01 21.19 -19.52
N ALA A 600 19.89 21.35 -20.84
CA ALA A 600 20.42 20.37 -21.78
C ALA A 600 21.93 20.55 -21.96
N ALA A 601 22.67 19.44 -22.11
CA ALA A 601 24.11 19.51 -22.38
C ALA A 601 24.44 20.29 -23.66
N ALA A 602 23.56 20.20 -24.67
CA ALA A 602 23.69 20.94 -25.92
C ALA A 602 23.44 22.46 -25.82
N ASP A 603 22.90 22.96 -24.69
CA ASP A 603 22.73 24.39 -24.47
C ASP A 603 24.03 25.09 -24.02
N LEU A 604 25.05 24.31 -23.63
CA LEU A 604 26.36 24.80 -23.20
C LEU A 604 27.48 24.31 -24.13
N PRO A 605 28.64 24.99 -24.15
CA PRO A 605 29.82 24.51 -24.85
C PRO A 605 30.23 23.11 -24.41
N ASP A 606 30.85 22.36 -25.33
CA ASP A 606 31.24 20.98 -25.09
C ASP A 606 32.41 20.84 -24.08
N ARG A 607 32.86 19.60 -23.88
CA ARG A 607 33.96 19.30 -22.94
C ARG A 607 35.30 19.89 -23.40
N GLY A 608 35.51 20.12 -24.71
CA GLY A 608 36.73 20.67 -25.27
C GLY A 608 36.85 22.18 -25.10
N ALA A 609 35.74 22.88 -24.85
CA ALA A 609 35.72 24.32 -24.63
C ALA A 609 36.52 24.75 -23.39
N SER A 610 37.07 25.97 -23.42
CA SER A 610 37.73 26.57 -22.25
C SER A 610 36.75 26.75 -21.08
N TRP A 611 37.29 26.84 -19.86
CA TRP A 611 36.48 27.12 -18.68
C TRP A 611 35.72 28.45 -18.82
N GLU A 612 36.40 29.51 -19.22
CA GLU A 612 35.81 30.85 -19.39
C GLU A 612 34.64 30.87 -20.38
N ALA A 613 34.78 30.18 -21.52
CA ALA A 613 33.72 30.08 -22.52
C ALA A 613 32.50 29.34 -21.96
N TRP A 614 32.74 28.25 -21.22
CA TRP A 614 31.67 27.48 -20.59
C TRP A 614 30.98 28.28 -19.48
N ASP A 615 31.74 28.98 -18.65
CA ASP A 615 31.23 29.77 -17.53
C ASP A 615 30.40 30.97 -17.99
N THR A 616 30.86 31.67 -19.02
CA THR A 616 30.12 32.76 -19.67
C THR A 616 28.80 32.25 -20.24
N ALA A 617 28.82 31.12 -20.96
CA ALA A 617 27.61 30.53 -21.52
C ALA A 617 26.61 30.09 -20.44
N LEU A 618 27.09 29.59 -19.29
CA LEU A 618 26.24 29.27 -18.15
C LEU A 618 25.62 30.53 -17.54
N ALA A 619 26.39 31.61 -17.36
CA ALA A 619 25.88 32.89 -16.85
C ALA A 619 24.82 33.49 -17.78
N ASP A 620 25.06 33.46 -19.09
CA ASP A 620 24.08 33.91 -20.10
C ASP A 620 22.81 33.04 -20.09
N TRP A 621 22.97 31.73 -19.91
CA TRP A 621 21.83 30.82 -19.78
C TRP A 621 21.05 31.09 -18.49
N GLN A 622 21.74 31.31 -17.37
CA GLN A 622 21.15 31.62 -16.07
C GLN A 622 20.32 32.91 -16.15
N GLY A 623 20.85 33.97 -16.76
CA GLY A 623 20.14 35.23 -16.98
C GLY A 623 18.91 35.06 -17.86
N ARG A 624 19.04 34.40 -19.02
CA ARG A 624 17.91 34.19 -19.97
C ARG A 624 16.78 33.33 -19.41
N ARG A 625 17.10 32.37 -18.53
CA ARG A 625 16.15 31.40 -17.98
C ARG A 625 15.68 31.75 -16.57
N HIS A 626 16.11 32.89 -16.02
CA HIS A 626 15.80 33.33 -14.66
C HIS A 626 16.11 32.25 -13.60
N LEU A 627 17.20 31.50 -13.80
CA LEU A 627 17.63 30.48 -12.84
C LEU A 627 18.25 31.18 -11.61
N PRO A 628 17.85 30.87 -10.38
CA PRO A 628 18.45 31.44 -9.19
C PRO A 628 19.91 31.01 -9.02
N THR A 629 20.67 31.76 -8.22
CA THR A 629 22.07 31.42 -7.92
C THR A 629 22.20 30.17 -7.07
N ARG A 630 21.25 29.94 -6.14
CA ARG A 630 21.23 28.75 -5.28
C ARG A 630 20.23 27.75 -5.82
N VAL A 631 20.71 26.54 -6.11
CA VAL A 631 19.92 25.47 -6.72
C VAL A 631 20.23 24.14 -6.06
N TYR A 632 19.32 23.19 -6.18
CA TYR A 632 19.62 21.79 -5.97
C TYR A 632 19.84 21.10 -7.32
N LEU A 633 21.00 20.48 -7.52
CA LEU A 633 21.19 19.52 -8.59
C LEU A 633 20.55 18.18 -8.19
N VAL A 634 19.56 17.75 -8.96
CA VAL A 634 18.72 16.58 -8.66
C VAL A 634 19.07 15.41 -9.56
N ASP A 635 19.30 14.25 -8.96
CA ASP A 635 19.50 12.96 -9.63
C ASP A 635 18.82 11.84 -8.82
N GLY A 636 17.62 11.44 -9.25
CA GLY A 636 16.75 10.57 -8.45
C GLY A 636 16.44 11.16 -7.07
N ASP A 637 16.63 10.37 -6.01
CA ASP A 637 16.44 10.82 -4.61
C ASP A 637 17.61 11.68 -4.08
N TRP A 638 18.63 11.92 -4.90
CA TRP A 638 19.79 12.70 -4.51
C TRP A 638 19.62 14.16 -4.92
N ARG A 639 19.65 15.03 -3.91
CA ARG A 639 19.71 16.49 -4.06
C ARG A 639 21.07 16.99 -3.57
N LEU A 640 21.82 17.68 -4.44
CA LEU A 640 23.07 18.34 -4.09
C LEU A 640 22.87 19.86 -4.11
N PRO A 641 22.98 20.55 -2.98
CA PRO A 641 22.97 22.01 -2.96
C PRO A 641 24.18 22.55 -3.72
N LEU A 642 23.93 23.47 -4.65
CA LEU A 642 24.94 24.23 -5.37
C LEU A 642 24.64 25.71 -5.20
N ASP A 643 25.67 26.46 -4.81
CA ASP A 643 25.71 27.92 -4.94
C ASP A 643 26.51 28.25 -6.20
N LEU A 644 25.82 28.66 -7.27
CA LEU A 644 26.43 28.94 -8.56
C LEU A 644 27.29 30.21 -8.55
N ALA A 645 27.32 31.00 -7.47
CA ALA A 645 28.34 32.02 -7.29
C ALA A 645 29.74 31.42 -7.07
N GLU A 646 29.81 30.17 -6.59
CA GLU A 646 31.08 29.48 -6.30
C GLU A 646 31.58 28.70 -7.52
N ASP A 647 32.80 29.00 -7.98
CA ASP A 647 33.43 28.34 -9.13
C ASP A 647 33.46 26.82 -8.98
N GLY A 648 33.78 26.34 -7.77
CA GLY A 648 33.84 24.91 -7.46
C GLY A 648 32.51 24.19 -7.69
N HIS A 649 31.38 24.85 -7.41
CA HIS A 649 30.05 24.29 -7.64
C HIS A 649 29.68 24.29 -9.13
N ARG A 650 30.07 25.34 -9.87
CA ARG A 650 29.89 25.38 -11.33
C ARG A 650 30.71 24.29 -12.03
N VAL A 651 31.90 23.97 -11.53
CA VAL A 651 32.68 22.80 -11.99
C VAL A 651 31.96 21.48 -11.71
N LEU A 652 31.31 21.32 -10.55
CA LEU A 652 30.53 20.11 -10.27
C LEU A 652 29.37 19.92 -11.25
N LEU A 653 28.69 21.02 -11.62
CA LEU A 653 27.64 21.01 -12.64
C LEU A 653 28.21 20.62 -14.01
N ARG A 654 29.34 21.21 -14.42
CA ARG A 654 30.02 20.87 -15.68
C ARG A 654 30.37 19.37 -15.74
N GLU A 655 30.96 18.83 -14.68
CA GLU A 655 31.32 17.41 -14.61
C GLU A 655 30.10 16.48 -14.63
N HIS A 656 28.97 16.88 -14.04
CA HIS A 656 27.72 16.13 -14.15
C HIS A 656 27.22 16.08 -15.61
N MET A 657 27.29 17.20 -16.32
CA MET A 657 26.85 17.30 -17.72
C MET A 657 27.75 16.58 -18.73
N VAL A 658 28.98 16.21 -18.35
CA VAL A 658 29.85 15.36 -19.21
C VAL A 658 29.31 13.95 -19.35
N SER A 659 28.65 13.41 -18.32
CA SER A 659 28.13 12.04 -18.31
C SER A 659 26.61 11.93 -18.43
N HIS A 660 25.90 13.06 -18.39
CA HIS A 660 24.44 13.11 -18.46
C HIS A 660 23.97 14.05 -19.58
N PRO A 661 22.95 13.66 -20.36
CA PRO A 661 22.45 14.50 -21.45
C PRO A 661 21.75 15.79 -20.97
N HIS A 662 21.41 15.88 -19.68
CA HIS A 662 20.76 17.03 -19.06
C HIS A 662 21.05 17.06 -17.56
N ALA A 663 21.01 18.25 -16.97
CA ALA A 663 20.98 18.47 -15.53
C ALA A 663 19.58 18.94 -15.10
N VAL A 664 19.04 18.37 -14.03
CA VAL A 664 17.79 18.84 -13.40
C VAL A 664 18.15 19.72 -12.21
N LEU A 665 17.75 20.99 -12.26
CA LEU A 665 18.01 21.98 -11.23
C LEU A 665 16.69 22.41 -10.60
N GLU A 666 16.55 22.25 -9.28
CA GLU A 666 15.44 22.80 -8.50
C GLU A 666 15.88 24.09 -7.80
N GLU A 667 14.95 25.03 -7.62
CA GLU A 667 15.17 26.24 -6.84
C GLU A 667 15.64 25.89 -5.42
N GLY A 668 16.79 26.45 -5.03
CA GLY A 668 17.34 26.29 -3.69
C GLY A 668 16.83 27.36 -2.71
N PRO A 669 17.07 27.16 -1.40
CA PRO A 669 16.79 28.17 -0.38
C PRO A 669 17.44 29.52 -0.71
N ALA A 670 16.70 30.61 -0.55
CA ALA A 670 17.26 31.96 -0.52
C ALA A 670 18.29 32.09 0.61
N LYS A 671 19.21 33.06 0.50
CA LYS A 671 20.37 33.15 1.40
C LYS A 671 20.01 33.28 2.88
N ASP A 672 18.94 33.98 3.18
CA ASP A 672 18.42 34.28 4.50
C ASP A 672 17.24 33.39 4.91
N SER A 673 16.81 32.43 4.08
CA SER A 673 15.61 31.63 4.36
C SER A 673 15.73 30.76 5.62
N ALA A 674 16.95 30.40 6.00
CA ALA A 674 17.26 29.66 7.22
C ALA A 674 17.70 30.59 8.38
N GLY A 675 17.46 31.90 8.29
CA GLY A 675 17.91 32.87 9.30
C GLY A 675 17.30 32.64 10.69
N TRP A 676 16.09 32.09 10.77
CA TRP A 676 15.50 31.66 12.05
C TRP A 676 16.26 30.48 12.69
N PHE A 677 17.01 29.71 11.91
CA PHE A 677 17.74 28.51 12.31
C PHE A 677 19.25 28.69 12.25
N ASP A 678 19.74 29.90 12.53
CA ASP A 678 21.15 30.31 12.47
C ASP A 678 21.84 29.99 11.13
N GLY A 679 21.09 30.05 10.03
CA GLY A 679 21.57 29.74 8.68
C GLY A 679 21.79 28.25 8.39
N ARG A 680 21.43 27.35 9.31
CA ARG A 680 21.62 25.90 9.15
C ARG A 680 20.53 25.31 8.26
N ALA A 681 20.93 24.45 7.32
CA ALA A 681 19.98 23.66 6.55
C ALA A 681 19.19 22.72 7.48
N HIS A 682 17.88 22.64 7.29
CA HIS A 682 16.99 21.86 8.15
C HIS A 682 15.79 21.32 7.38
N GLU A 683 15.17 20.30 7.95
CA GLU A 683 13.91 19.73 7.52
C GLU A 683 13.13 19.35 8.78
N ILE A 684 11.85 19.69 8.84
CA ILE A 684 10.92 19.28 9.89
C ILE A 684 10.10 18.10 9.37
N VAL A 685 9.86 17.13 10.24
CA VAL A 685 8.99 15.97 9.96
C VAL A 685 7.80 16.05 10.90
N VAL A 686 6.61 16.19 10.34
CA VAL A 686 5.36 16.39 11.08
C VAL A 686 4.45 15.19 10.87
N PRO A 687 4.32 14.28 11.86
CA PRO A 687 3.28 13.27 11.85
C PRO A 687 1.90 13.92 11.90
N LEU A 688 0.99 13.49 11.03
CA LEU A 688 -0.38 13.99 10.92
C LEU A 688 -1.34 12.81 11.01
N ALA A 689 -2.47 13.01 11.68
CA ALA A 689 -3.57 12.04 11.76
C ALA A 689 -4.86 12.68 11.24
N ALA A 690 -5.62 11.92 10.46
CA ALA A 690 -6.92 12.39 9.97
C ALA A 690 -7.96 12.32 11.10
N SER A 691 -8.72 13.40 11.29
CA SER A 691 -9.89 13.35 12.17
C SER A 691 -10.95 12.41 11.59
N PRO A 692 -11.54 11.50 12.38
CA PRO A 692 -12.51 10.53 11.87
C PRO A 692 -13.73 11.24 11.28
N SER A 693 -13.93 11.10 9.97
CA SER A 693 -15.15 11.57 9.31
C SER A 693 -16.29 10.56 9.52
N GLN A 694 -17.45 11.07 9.93
CA GLN A 694 -18.55 10.39 10.62
C GLN A 694 -19.39 9.40 9.79
N ALA A 695 -18.87 8.84 8.68
CA ALA A 695 -19.63 7.91 7.83
C ALA A 695 -18.79 6.72 7.35
N ALA A 696 -18.11 6.02 8.27
CA ALA A 696 -17.56 4.71 7.97
C ALA A 696 -18.72 3.71 7.79
N THR A 697 -18.87 3.15 6.59
CA THR A 697 -19.74 1.97 6.38
C THR A 697 -19.29 0.91 7.37
N ARG A 698 -20.16 0.52 8.31
CA ARG A 698 -19.88 -0.60 9.22
C ARG A 698 -19.70 -1.85 8.37
N LEU A 699 -18.48 -2.35 8.31
CA LEU A 699 -18.19 -3.60 7.61
C LEU A 699 -18.59 -4.76 8.52
N PRO A 700 -18.99 -5.90 7.95
CA PRO A 700 -19.31 -7.07 8.76
C PRO A 700 -18.06 -7.51 9.54
N ARG A 701 -18.27 -7.98 10.78
CA ARG A 701 -17.19 -8.51 11.61
C ARG A 701 -16.48 -9.67 10.89
N PRO A 702 -15.14 -9.67 10.79
CA PRO A 702 -14.39 -10.81 10.29
C PRO A 702 -14.62 -12.04 11.19
N THR A 703 -14.73 -13.24 10.60
CA THR A 703 -14.88 -14.50 11.35
C THR A 703 -14.21 -15.65 10.59
N LEU A 704 -13.80 -16.70 11.31
CA LEU A 704 -13.22 -17.91 10.72
C LEU A 704 -14.19 -18.63 9.77
N HIS A 705 -15.51 -18.54 10.02
CA HIS A 705 -16.56 -19.14 9.18
C HIS A 705 -16.63 -18.57 7.76
N ARG A 706 -15.97 -17.43 7.49
CA ARG A 706 -15.95 -16.77 6.19
C ARG A 706 -14.66 -17.03 5.41
N ILE A 707 -13.75 -17.81 5.98
CA ILE A 707 -12.49 -18.16 5.33
C ILE A 707 -12.78 -19.13 4.19
N VAL A 708 -12.20 -18.81 3.03
CA VAL A 708 -12.24 -19.62 1.83
C VAL A 708 -10.82 -19.81 1.33
N ARG A 709 -10.44 -21.07 1.13
CA ARG A 709 -9.17 -21.42 0.48
C ARG A 709 -9.39 -21.60 -1.02
N PRO A 710 -8.64 -20.91 -1.89
CA PRO A 710 -8.82 -20.98 -3.34
C PRO A 710 -8.67 -22.40 -3.91
N GLY A 711 -7.85 -23.27 -3.30
CA GLY A 711 -7.71 -24.66 -3.71
C GLY A 711 -8.93 -25.55 -3.39
N GLU A 712 -9.77 -25.12 -2.45
CA GLU A 712 -11.00 -25.80 -2.02
C GLU A 712 -12.25 -25.06 -2.53
N HIS A 713 -12.06 -24.01 -3.32
CA HIS A 713 -13.12 -23.08 -3.72
C HIS A 713 -13.21 -22.91 -5.23
N GLY A 714 -14.44 -22.95 -5.73
CA GLY A 714 -14.71 -23.00 -7.14
C GLY A 714 -14.97 -24.42 -7.57
N LEU A 715 -16.10 -24.62 -8.24
CA LEU A 715 -16.52 -25.90 -8.78
C LEU A 715 -16.36 -25.83 -10.29
N SER A 716 -15.45 -26.65 -10.82
CA SER A 716 -15.25 -26.80 -12.26
C SER A 716 -16.59 -27.20 -12.91
N PRO A 717 -16.84 -26.82 -14.19
CA PRO A 717 -18.16 -26.99 -14.79
C PRO A 717 -18.77 -28.40 -14.62
N GLY A 718 -18.03 -29.46 -14.94
CA GLY A 718 -18.50 -30.85 -14.80
C GLY A 718 -18.57 -31.41 -13.37
N ALA A 719 -18.16 -30.66 -12.35
CA ALA A 719 -18.23 -31.03 -10.94
C ALA A 719 -19.21 -30.13 -10.15
N SER A 720 -19.76 -29.09 -10.79
CA SER A 720 -20.66 -28.15 -10.14
C SER A 720 -22.11 -28.65 -10.21
N PRO A 721 -22.92 -28.46 -9.15
CA PRO A 721 -24.37 -28.65 -9.23
C PRO A 721 -25.05 -27.52 -10.02
N LEU A 722 -24.29 -26.59 -10.60
CA LEU A 722 -24.78 -25.49 -11.43
C LEU A 722 -24.04 -25.51 -12.78
N LEU A 723 -24.79 -25.53 -13.87
CA LEU A 723 -24.26 -25.12 -15.17
C LEU A 723 -24.17 -23.60 -15.18
N PHE A 724 -22.96 -23.06 -15.29
CA PHE A 724 -22.71 -21.63 -15.39
C PHE A 724 -22.24 -21.25 -16.79
N ALA A 725 -23.14 -20.65 -17.57
CA ALA A 725 -22.89 -20.18 -18.93
C ALA A 725 -22.78 -18.65 -18.98
N LYS A 726 -21.74 -18.16 -19.66
CA LYS A 726 -21.57 -16.76 -20.05
C LYS A 726 -21.99 -16.63 -21.51
N LEU A 727 -23.02 -15.82 -21.77
CA LEU A 727 -23.59 -15.60 -23.10
C LEU A 727 -23.18 -14.20 -23.57
N TYR A 728 -22.22 -14.12 -24.49
CA TYR A 728 -21.68 -12.84 -24.97
C TYR A 728 -22.50 -12.29 -26.13
N GLY A 729 -22.83 -11.00 -26.04
CA GLY A 729 -23.69 -10.32 -26.98
C GLY A 729 -23.87 -8.84 -26.65
N THR A 730 -24.55 -8.11 -27.53
CA THR A 730 -24.78 -6.67 -27.33
C THR A 730 -25.82 -6.42 -26.23
N PRO A 731 -25.65 -5.41 -25.36
CA PRO A 731 -26.60 -5.14 -24.27
C PRO A 731 -28.01 -4.84 -24.78
N GLN A 732 -28.14 -4.25 -25.97
CA GLN A 732 -29.42 -3.92 -26.61
C GLN A 732 -30.26 -5.15 -26.99
N ARG A 733 -29.65 -6.32 -27.15
CA ARG A 733 -30.34 -7.57 -27.51
C ARG A 733 -30.62 -8.48 -26.32
N GLN A 734 -30.10 -8.16 -25.14
CA GLN A 734 -30.27 -9.00 -23.95
C GLN A 734 -31.76 -9.18 -23.57
N ASN A 735 -32.59 -8.14 -23.70
CA ASN A 735 -34.02 -8.25 -23.40
C ASN A 735 -34.72 -9.23 -24.35
N THR A 736 -34.42 -9.15 -25.65
CA THR A 736 -34.92 -10.09 -26.67
C THR A 736 -34.49 -11.52 -26.34
N VAL A 737 -33.21 -11.75 -26.04
CA VAL A 737 -32.69 -13.08 -25.66
C VAL A 737 -33.42 -13.63 -24.43
N LEU A 738 -33.61 -12.80 -23.41
CA LEU A 738 -34.28 -13.19 -22.16
C LEU A 738 -35.77 -13.48 -22.38
N VAL A 739 -36.51 -12.62 -23.09
CA VAL A 739 -37.97 -12.72 -23.22
C VAL A 739 -38.40 -13.70 -24.29
N GLU A 740 -37.76 -13.67 -25.46
CA GLU A 740 -38.23 -14.41 -26.64
C GLU A 740 -37.58 -15.80 -26.77
N HIS A 741 -36.36 -15.97 -26.23
CA HIS A 741 -35.56 -17.19 -26.50
C HIS A 741 -35.27 -18.04 -25.27
N LEU A 742 -35.06 -17.46 -24.09
CA LEU A 742 -34.82 -18.23 -22.87
C LEU A 742 -36.01 -19.13 -22.47
N PRO A 743 -37.29 -18.72 -22.59
CA PRO A 743 -38.40 -19.61 -22.31
C PRO A 743 -38.46 -20.83 -23.24
N ALA A 744 -37.96 -20.71 -24.47
CA ALA A 744 -37.87 -21.85 -25.39
C ALA A 744 -36.80 -22.85 -24.94
N LEU A 745 -35.63 -22.35 -24.50
CA LEU A 745 -34.59 -23.17 -23.89
C LEU A 745 -35.13 -23.93 -22.67
N LEU A 746 -35.75 -23.23 -21.72
CA LEU A 746 -36.23 -23.84 -20.48
C LEU A 746 -37.28 -24.94 -20.69
N ARG A 747 -38.09 -24.84 -21.75
CA ARG A 747 -39.06 -25.89 -22.12
C ARG A 747 -38.40 -27.18 -22.61
N GLU A 748 -37.14 -27.16 -23.04
CA GLU A 748 -36.41 -28.36 -23.45
C GLU A 748 -36.20 -29.35 -22.26
N TRP A 749 -36.30 -28.88 -21.01
CA TRP A 749 -36.25 -29.72 -19.79
C TRP A 749 -37.60 -30.32 -19.38
N GLY A 750 -38.69 -30.07 -20.12
CA GLY A 750 -40.02 -30.62 -19.80
C GLY A 750 -40.76 -29.91 -18.66
N GLU A 751 -41.64 -30.64 -17.97
CA GLU A 751 -42.46 -30.12 -16.87
C GLU A 751 -41.62 -29.76 -15.63
N ASP A 752 -40.56 -30.54 -15.36
CA ASP A 752 -39.64 -30.34 -14.22
C ASP A 752 -38.52 -29.34 -14.56
N GLN A 753 -38.89 -28.09 -14.85
CA GLN A 753 -37.92 -27.06 -15.20
C GLN A 753 -36.89 -26.84 -14.09
N PRO A 754 -35.58 -26.80 -14.41
CA PRO A 754 -34.55 -26.55 -13.42
C PRO A 754 -34.70 -25.15 -12.82
N ARG A 755 -34.22 -24.97 -11.57
CA ARG A 755 -34.04 -23.62 -11.02
C ARG A 755 -33.00 -22.89 -11.84
N TRP A 756 -33.26 -21.64 -12.19
CA TRP A 756 -32.35 -20.85 -13.00
C TRP A 756 -32.39 -19.38 -12.60
N TRP A 757 -31.29 -18.68 -12.83
CA TRP A 757 -31.25 -17.23 -12.69
C TRP A 757 -30.20 -16.65 -13.62
N PHE A 758 -30.35 -15.36 -13.89
CA PHE A 758 -29.38 -14.62 -14.69
C PHE A 758 -28.89 -13.36 -13.98
N LEU A 759 -27.77 -12.83 -14.45
CA LEU A 759 -27.30 -11.48 -14.16
C LEU A 759 -26.74 -10.88 -15.46
N ARG A 760 -26.95 -9.58 -15.67
CA ARG A 760 -26.18 -8.83 -16.68
C ARG A 760 -24.81 -8.52 -16.11
N PHE A 761 -23.78 -8.63 -16.94
CA PHE A 761 -22.41 -8.42 -16.51
C PHE A 761 -21.56 -7.82 -17.65
N ARG A 762 -20.39 -7.28 -17.28
CA ARG A 762 -19.35 -6.82 -18.21
C ARG A 762 -18.00 -7.40 -17.78
N GLU A 763 -17.37 -8.16 -18.65
CA GLU A 763 -16.01 -8.71 -18.45
C GLU A 763 -15.04 -7.97 -19.36
N GLY A 764 -14.12 -7.19 -18.79
CA GLY A 764 -13.33 -6.24 -19.56
C GLY A 764 -14.22 -5.23 -20.29
N ASN A 765 -14.17 -5.24 -21.62
CA ASN A 765 -15.00 -4.40 -22.50
C ASN A 765 -16.22 -5.13 -23.07
N GLU A 766 -16.43 -6.40 -22.73
CA GLU A 766 -17.47 -7.25 -23.33
C GLU A 766 -18.67 -7.42 -22.42
N HIS A 767 -19.87 -7.28 -22.97
CA HIS A 767 -21.12 -7.51 -22.24
C HIS A 767 -21.54 -8.97 -22.35
N CYS A 768 -21.99 -9.55 -21.22
CA CYS A 768 -22.52 -10.90 -21.20
C CYS A 768 -23.71 -11.07 -20.26
N LEU A 769 -24.57 -12.05 -20.56
CA LEU A 769 -25.53 -12.60 -19.62
C LEU A 769 -24.89 -13.80 -18.92
N ARG A 770 -24.84 -13.75 -17.58
CA ARG A 770 -24.40 -14.85 -16.73
C ARG A 770 -25.60 -15.70 -16.36
N LEU A 771 -25.86 -16.75 -17.12
CA LEU A 771 -26.96 -17.70 -16.91
C LEU A 771 -26.47 -18.86 -16.02
N ARG A 772 -27.21 -19.14 -14.95
CA ARG A 772 -26.98 -20.29 -14.08
C ARG A 772 -28.21 -21.18 -14.08
N ILE A 773 -28.00 -22.48 -14.28
CA ILE A 773 -29.04 -23.52 -14.29
C ILE A 773 -28.65 -24.58 -13.26
N ALA A 774 -29.53 -24.84 -12.30
CA ALA A 774 -29.33 -25.88 -11.31
C ALA A 774 -29.50 -27.26 -11.93
N LEU A 775 -28.50 -28.12 -11.73
CA LEU A 775 -28.50 -29.49 -12.22
C LEU A 775 -29.08 -30.43 -11.16
N PRO A 776 -29.75 -31.53 -11.57
CA PRO A 776 -30.25 -32.55 -10.65
C PRO A 776 -29.17 -33.21 -9.80
N SER A 777 -27.96 -33.37 -10.36
CA SER A 777 -26.78 -33.91 -9.68
C SER A 777 -25.50 -33.27 -10.22
N SER A 778 -24.39 -33.47 -9.50
CA SER A 778 -23.06 -33.05 -9.94
C SER A 778 -22.35 -34.10 -10.82
N GLU A 779 -23.09 -35.04 -11.41
CA GLU A 779 -22.50 -36.06 -12.28
C GLU A 779 -22.05 -35.44 -13.61
N PRO A 780 -20.85 -35.78 -14.13
CA PRO A 780 -20.33 -35.18 -15.36
C PRO A 780 -21.22 -35.38 -16.59
N ALA A 781 -21.95 -36.51 -16.66
CA ALA A 781 -22.88 -36.79 -17.75
C ALA A 781 -24.03 -35.79 -17.78
N VAL A 782 -24.60 -35.46 -16.62
CA VAL A 782 -25.70 -34.48 -16.47
C VAL A 782 -25.25 -33.08 -16.91
N PHE A 783 -24.03 -32.68 -16.53
CA PHE A 783 -23.45 -31.43 -17.03
C PHE A 783 -23.29 -31.46 -18.56
N GLY A 784 -22.77 -32.56 -19.12
CA GLY A 784 -22.55 -32.72 -20.55
C GLY A 784 -23.84 -32.59 -21.37
N GLU A 785 -24.92 -33.22 -20.92
CA GLU A 785 -26.25 -33.13 -21.55
C GLU A 785 -26.79 -31.70 -21.52
N ALA A 786 -26.77 -31.06 -20.35
CA ALA A 786 -27.25 -29.69 -20.17
C ALA A 786 -26.41 -28.68 -20.99
N ALA A 787 -25.07 -28.85 -21.03
CA ALA A 787 -24.17 -28.03 -21.85
C ALA A 787 -24.42 -28.26 -23.34
N GLY A 788 -24.74 -29.48 -23.77
CA GLY A 788 -25.15 -29.78 -25.14
C GLY A 788 -26.40 -28.99 -25.54
N GLN A 789 -27.44 -29.01 -24.70
CA GLN A 789 -28.69 -28.27 -24.92
C GLN A 789 -28.46 -26.75 -25.00
N VAL A 790 -27.77 -26.18 -24.01
CA VAL A 790 -27.44 -24.74 -23.98
C VAL A 790 -26.59 -24.32 -25.18
N SER A 791 -25.61 -25.14 -25.60
CA SER A 791 -24.76 -24.83 -26.75
C SER A 791 -25.56 -24.85 -28.06
N ALA A 792 -26.41 -25.87 -28.26
CA ALA A 792 -27.26 -25.95 -29.44
C ALA A 792 -28.23 -24.75 -29.53
N TRP A 793 -28.77 -24.32 -28.39
CA TRP A 793 -29.58 -23.10 -28.30
C TRP A 793 -28.77 -21.83 -28.59
N ALA A 794 -27.59 -21.69 -27.99
CA ALA A 794 -26.72 -20.54 -28.23
C ALA A 794 -26.28 -20.42 -29.69
N ASP A 795 -26.02 -21.54 -30.38
CA ASP A 795 -25.69 -21.56 -31.81
C ASP A 795 -26.84 -21.09 -32.70
N ARG A 796 -28.11 -21.38 -32.32
CA ARG A 796 -29.27 -20.80 -33.02
C ARG A 796 -29.29 -19.28 -32.88
N LEU A 797 -29.02 -18.76 -31.68
CA LEU A 797 -28.95 -17.32 -31.43
C LEU A 797 -27.77 -16.64 -32.13
N ARG A 798 -26.63 -17.33 -32.24
CA ARG A 798 -25.48 -16.85 -33.01
C ARG A 798 -25.81 -16.71 -34.49
N ARG A 799 -26.46 -17.72 -35.09
CA ARG A 799 -26.94 -17.65 -36.48
C ARG A 799 -27.96 -16.53 -36.72
N GLN A 800 -28.70 -16.13 -35.68
CA GLN A 800 -29.64 -15.01 -35.70
C GLN A 800 -29.00 -13.64 -35.37
N GLY A 801 -27.70 -13.60 -35.08
CA GLY A 801 -26.99 -12.35 -34.72
C GLY A 801 -27.31 -11.81 -33.32
N LEU A 802 -27.87 -12.63 -32.43
CA LEU A 802 -28.24 -12.23 -31.06
C LEU A 802 -27.14 -12.47 -30.03
N LEU A 803 -26.28 -13.46 -30.27
CA LEU A 803 -25.09 -13.77 -29.49
C LEU A 803 -23.88 -13.92 -30.43
N HIS A 804 -22.66 -13.84 -29.92
CA HIS A 804 -21.46 -14.21 -30.68
C HIS A 804 -20.65 -15.35 -30.05
N GLU A 805 -20.73 -15.53 -28.72
CA GLU A 805 -19.98 -16.58 -28.00
C GLU A 805 -20.74 -17.10 -26.77
N VAL A 806 -20.51 -18.37 -26.44
CA VAL A 806 -20.90 -18.99 -25.15
C VAL A 806 -19.65 -19.60 -24.50
N ALA A 807 -19.48 -19.36 -23.20
CA ALA A 807 -18.40 -19.95 -22.41
C ALA A 807 -18.95 -20.58 -21.12
N TYR A 808 -18.50 -21.80 -20.81
CA TYR A 808 -18.79 -22.47 -19.54
C TYR A 808 -17.68 -22.19 -18.53
N ALA A 809 -18.05 -21.60 -17.39
CA ALA A 809 -17.08 -21.12 -16.41
C ALA A 809 -17.17 -21.88 -15.08
N THR A 810 -16.06 -21.87 -14.34
CA THR A 810 -16.02 -22.34 -12.95
C THR A 810 -17.03 -21.56 -12.11
N SER A 811 -17.85 -22.29 -11.33
CA SER A 811 -18.84 -21.70 -10.44
C SER A 811 -18.22 -21.42 -9.08
N TYR A 812 -18.22 -20.15 -8.65
CA TYR A 812 -17.72 -19.73 -7.34
C TYR A 812 -18.90 -19.38 -6.43
N PRO A 813 -19.24 -20.21 -5.42
CA PRO A 813 -20.32 -19.91 -4.49
C PRO A 813 -20.01 -18.66 -3.65
N GLU A 814 -20.87 -17.66 -3.64
CA GLU A 814 -20.66 -16.40 -2.91
C GLU A 814 -21.01 -16.53 -1.41
N ILE A 815 -20.38 -17.48 -0.72
CA ILE A 815 -20.75 -17.85 0.66
C ILE A 815 -20.56 -16.72 1.66
N GLY A 816 -19.56 -15.85 1.45
CA GLY A 816 -19.32 -14.70 2.32
C GLY A 816 -20.39 -13.63 2.24
N ARG A 817 -21.21 -13.64 1.17
CA ARG A 817 -22.32 -12.72 0.94
C ARG A 817 -23.66 -13.31 1.35
N TRP A 818 -23.89 -14.59 1.06
CA TRP A 818 -25.22 -15.20 1.18
C TRP A 818 -25.36 -16.22 2.31
N GLY A 819 -24.26 -16.60 2.95
CA GLY A 819 -24.20 -17.72 3.88
C GLY A 819 -23.85 -19.03 3.17
N THR A 820 -23.90 -20.14 3.91
CA THR A 820 -23.56 -21.48 3.43
C THR A 820 -24.80 -22.38 3.40
N GLY A 821 -24.69 -23.56 2.77
CA GLY A 821 -25.70 -24.63 2.84
C GLY A 821 -27.15 -24.14 2.65
N PRO A 822 -28.06 -24.40 3.61
CA PRO A 822 -29.46 -23.96 3.53
C PRO A 822 -29.66 -22.43 3.38
N ALA A 823 -28.76 -21.59 3.90
CA ALA A 823 -28.87 -20.15 3.75
C ALA A 823 -28.56 -19.73 2.30
N LEU A 824 -27.50 -20.31 1.70
CA LEU A 824 -27.18 -20.10 0.29
C LEU A 824 -28.29 -20.60 -0.63
N ALA A 825 -28.82 -21.80 -0.37
CA ALA A 825 -29.91 -22.38 -1.16
C ALA A 825 -31.18 -21.51 -1.12
N ALA A 826 -31.48 -20.90 0.05
CA ALA A 826 -32.59 -19.95 0.17
C ALA A 826 -32.31 -18.64 -0.59
N ALA A 827 -31.07 -18.15 -0.63
CA ALA A 827 -30.70 -17.00 -1.45
C ALA A 827 -30.83 -17.32 -2.96
N GLU A 828 -30.42 -18.50 -3.40
CA GLU A 828 -30.60 -18.96 -4.79
C GLU A 828 -32.08 -19.07 -5.19
N ALA A 829 -32.95 -19.46 -4.25
CA ALA A 829 -34.40 -19.41 -4.46
C ALA A 829 -34.90 -17.97 -4.68
N VAL A 830 -34.35 -17.00 -3.95
CA VAL A 830 -34.63 -15.56 -4.20
C VAL A 830 -34.15 -15.16 -5.59
N PHE A 831 -32.95 -15.58 -6.03
CA PHE A 831 -32.44 -15.24 -7.35
C PHE A 831 -33.30 -15.82 -8.48
N THR A 832 -33.81 -17.03 -8.28
CA THR A 832 -34.71 -17.71 -9.21
C THR A 832 -36.03 -16.96 -9.32
N ALA A 833 -36.68 -16.70 -8.18
CA ALA A 833 -37.95 -15.98 -8.13
C ALA A 833 -37.83 -14.54 -8.66
N ASP A 834 -36.72 -13.85 -8.37
CA ASP A 834 -36.45 -12.51 -8.89
C ASP A 834 -36.19 -12.50 -10.39
N SER A 835 -35.50 -13.52 -10.94
CA SER A 835 -35.30 -13.66 -12.38
C SER A 835 -36.61 -13.90 -13.11
N ARG A 836 -37.51 -14.72 -12.55
CA ARG A 836 -38.87 -14.93 -13.08
C ARG A 836 -39.72 -13.65 -13.01
N ALA A 837 -39.68 -12.92 -11.90
CA ALA A 837 -40.40 -11.66 -11.75
C ALA A 837 -39.93 -10.62 -12.78
N VAL A 838 -38.61 -10.49 -12.99
CA VAL A 838 -38.04 -9.61 -14.00
C VAL A 838 -38.40 -10.08 -15.41
N LEU A 839 -38.40 -11.38 -15.69
CA LEU A 839 -38.80 -11.90 -17.00
C LEU A 839 -40.27 -11.60 -17.30
N ALA A 840 -41.17 -11.79 -16.33
CA ALA A 840 -42.59 -11.44 -16.45
C ALA A 840 -42.80 -9.94 -16.68
N GLN A 841 -41.98 -9.09 -16.04
CA GLN A 841 -41.96 -7.65 -16.28
C GLN A 841 -41.44 -7.31 -17.68
N LEU A 842 -40.36 -7.97 -18.12
CA LEU A 842 -39.75 -7.70 -19.42
C LEU A 842 -40.66 -8.15 -20.57
N ALA A 843 -41.50 -9.16 -20.36
CA ALA A 843 -42.47 -9.68 -21.31
C ALA A 843 -43.70 -8.77 -21.50
N GLN A 844 -43.93 -7.77 -20.63
CA GLN A 844 -45.05 -6.84 -20.82
C GLN A 844 -44.75 -5.88 -21.99
N PRO A 845 -45.61 -5.82 -23.03
CA PRO A 845 -45.39 -4.99 -24.21
C PRO A 845 -45.49 -3.49 -23.91
N ALA A 846 -46.31 -3.12 -22.91
CA ALA A 846 -46.40 -1.78 -22.36
C ALA A 846 -46.14 -1.86 -20.86
N ARG A 847 -45.26 -0.99 -20.37
CA ARG A 847 -44.92 -0.89 -18.96
C ARG A 847 -44.42 0.53 -18.62
N PRO A 848 -44.47 0.93 -17.33
CA PRO A 848 -43.89 2.20 -16.87
C PRO A 848 -42.38 2.31 -17.12
N HIS A 849 -41.81 3.50 -16.92
CA HIS A 849 -40.39 3.74 -17.09
C HIS A 849 -39.52 2.80 -16.22
N ASP A 850 -38.45 2.24 -16.78
CA ASP A 850 -37.65 1.20 -16.11
C ASP A 850 -37.12 1.66 -14.73
N HIS A 851 -36.61 2.90 -14.61
CA HIS A 851 -36.20 3.46 -13.30
C HIS A 851 -37.34 3.55 -12.26
N ALA A 852 -38.56 3.88 -12.67
CA ALA A 852 -39.71 3.92 -11.77
C ALA A 852 -40.14 2.52 -11.35
N LEU A 853 -40.08 1.53 -12.26
CA LEU A 853 -40.32 0.13 -11.95
C LEU A 853 -39.27 -0.46 -11.01
N VAL A 854 -37.98 -0.14 -11.21
CA VAL A 854 -36.93 -0.57 -10.29
C VAL A 854 -37.16 0.04 -8.90
N ALA A 855 -37.55 1.31 -8.81
CA ALA A 855 -37.89 1.93 -7.53
C ALA A 855 -39.05 1.20 -6.83
N ALA A 856 -40.12 0.83 -7.57
CA ALA A 856 -41.23 0.06 -7.04
C ALA A 856 -40.81 -1.34 -6.59
N ASN A 857 -39.98 -2.04 -7.38
CA ASN A 857 -39.39 -3.32 -7.00
C ASN A 857 -38.51 -3.20 -5.75
N PHE A 858 -37.67 -2.16 -5.63
CA PHE A 858 -36.87 -1.91 -4.44
C PHE A 858 -37.75 -1.74 -3.19
N THR A 859 -38.84 -0.99 -3.31
CA THR A 859 -39.82 -0.88 -2.22
C THR A 859 -40.44 -2.24 -1.89
N ALA A 860 -40.89 -3.00 -2.89
CA ALA A 860 -41.49 -4.33 -2.67
C ALA A 860 -40.52 -5.31 -2.00
N ILE A 861 -39.27 -5.37 -2.46
CA ILE A 861 -38.21 -6.20 -1.87
C ILE A 861 -37.90 -5.72 -0.45
N ALA A 862 -37.87 -4.40 -0.19
CA ALA A 862 -37.66 -3.85 1.15
C ALA A 862 -38.78 -4.22 2.11
N VAL A 863 -40.03 -4.05 1.71
CA VAL A 863 -41.20 -4.42 2.51
C VAL A 863 -41.19 -5.91 2.84
N ALA A 864 -40.97 -6.77 1.84
CA ALA A 864 -40.94 -8.21 2.01
C ALA A 864 -39.78 -8.67 2.92
N PHE A 865 -38.56 -8.19 2.65
CA PHE A 865 -37.36 -8.60 3.39
C PHE A 865 -37.32 -8.01 4.81
N MET A 866 -37.78 -6.79 5.02
CA MET A 866 -37.80 -6.19 6.37
C MET A 866 -38.95 -6.72 7.23
N GLY A 867 -39.99 -7.30 6.62
CA GLY A 867 -41.09 -7.98 7.32
C GLY A 867 -42.31 -7.10 7.56
N GLY A 868 -42.46 -6.03 6.80
CA GLY A 868 -43.60 -5.12 6.90
C GLY A 868 -43.37 -3.80 6.17
N ILE A 869 -44.45 -3.09 5.87
CA ILE A 869 -44.43 -1.83 5.12
C ILE A 869 -43.59 -0.78 5.86
N GLU A 870 -43.89 -0.53 7.14
CA GLU A 870 -43.19 0.47 7.94
C GLU A 870 -41.68 0.19 8.05
N ALA A 871 -41.31 -1.07 8.31
CA ALA A 871 -39.91 -1.46 8.44
C ALA A 871 -39.14 -1.30 7.12
N GLY A 872 -39.76 -1.65 5.98
CA GLY A 872 -39.18 -1.47 4.65
C GLY A 872 -38.98 0.01 4.31
N MET A 873 -40.01 0.83 4.55
CA MET A 873 -39.95 2.27 4.27
C MET A 873 -38.95 2.99 5.17
N ARG A 874 -38.93 2.67 6.47
CA ARG A 874 -37.94 3.20 7.42
C ARG A 874 -36.51 2.81 7.03
N TRP A 875 -36.32 1.60 6.51
CA TRP A 875 -35.00 1.20 6.02
C TRP A 875 -34.55 2.06 4.83
N LEU A 876 -35.41 2.24 3.83
CA LEU A 876 -35.12 3.04 2.64
C LEU A 876 -34.81 4.49 3.02
N THR A 877 -35.54 5.07 3.99
CA THR A 877 -35.25 6.43 4.44
C THR A 877 -33.95 6.54 5.25
N GLY A 878 -33.65 5.57 6.11
CA GLY A 878 -32.46 5.59 6.95
C GLY A 878 -31.15 5.23 6.25
N HIS A 879 -31.20 4.43 5.17
CA HIS A 879 -30.00 3.79 4.61
C HIS A 879 -29.66 4.19 3.18
N VAL A 880 -30.54 4.93 2.49
CA VAL A 880 -30.28 5.45 1.15
C VAL A 880 -29.88 6.94 1.23
N PRO A 881 -28.83 7.38 0.49
CA PRO A 881 -28.43 8.79 0.46
C PRO A 881 -29.57 9.75 0.10
N ALA A 882 -29.54 10.94 0.70
CA ALA A 882 -30.58 11.96 0.53
C ALA A 882 -30.50 12.76 -0.78
N LYS A 883 -29.40 12.65 -1.54
CA LYS A 883 -29.19 13.36 -2.79
C LYS A 883 -28.94 12.37 -3.94
N PRO A 884 -29.55 12.59 -5.13
CA PRO A 884 -29.24 11.80 -6.30
C PRO A 884 -27.85 12.20 -6.86
N PRO A 885 -27.19 11.31 -7.62
CA PRO A 885 -25.92 11.63 -8.28
C PRO A 885 -26.08 12.64 -9.42
N ALA A 886 -27.28 12.74 -10.01
CA ALA A 886 -27.61 13.63 -11.12
C ALA A 886 -29.02 14.22 -10.97
N VAL A 887 -29.33 15.24 -11.77
CA VAL A 887 -30.67 15.84 -11.80
C VAL A 887 -31.67 14.82 -12.34
N VAL A 888 -32.69 14.50 -11.54
CA VAL A 888 -33.76 13.56 -11.92
C VAL A 888 -34.91 14.33 -12.56
N PRO A 889 -35.39 13.95 -13.78
CA PRO A 889 -36.55 14.59 -14.41
C PRO A 889 -37.79 14.56 -13.53
N ARG A 890 -38.53 15.68 -13.49
CA ARG A 890 -39.73 15.83 -12.63
C ARG A 890 -40.82 14.79 -12.94
N SER A 891 -41.00 14.44 -14.22
CA SER A 891 -41.95 13.42 -14.66
C SER A 891 -41.61 12.05 -14.07
N LEU A 892 -40.35 11.62 -14.22
CA LEU A 892 -39.87 10.35 -13.68
C LEU A 892 -39.97 10.31 -12.14
N PHE A 893 -39.64 11.42 -11.48
CA PHE A 893 -39.76 11.53 -10.03
C PHE A 893 -41.22 11.38 -9.54
N ALA A 894 -42.16 12.03 -10.22
CA ALA A 894 -43.59 11.93 -9.92
C ALA A 894 -44.14 10.53 -10.19
N GLU A 895 -43.75 9.91 -11.30
CA GLU A 895 -44.12 8.55 -11.67
C GLU A 895 -43.63 7.54 -10.63
N ALA A 896 -42.33 7.55 -10.28
CA ALA A 896 -41.77 6.64 -9.28
C ALA A 896 -42.42 6.78 -7.90
N ARG A 897 -42.70 8.01 -7.43
CA ARG A 897 -43.41 8.25 -6.17
C ARG A 897 -44.81 7.66 -6.15
N ARG A 898 -45.51 7.68 -7.29
CA ARG A 898 -46.86 7.13 -7.42
C ARG A 898 -46.84 5.60 -7.47
N LEU A 899 -45.91 5.02 -8.24
CA LEU A 899 -45.87 3.58 -8.50
C LEU A 899 -45.21 2.77 -7.37
N ALA A 900 -44.25 3.35 -6.64
CA ALA A 900 -43.55 2.69 -5.54
C ALA A 900 -44.27 2.83 -4.19
N ASP A 901 -45.57 3.11 -4.19
CA ASP A 901 -46.42 3.20 -3.00
C ASP A 901 -46.99 1.80 -2.65
N PRO A 902 -46.63 1.21 -1.49
CA PRO A 902 -47.07 -0.14 -1.12
C PRO A 902 -48.53 -0.20 -0.63
N VAL A 903 -49.24 0.92 -0.52
CA VAL A 903 -50.64 0.96 -0.06
C VAL A 903 -51.54 0.10 -0.95
N GLN A 904 -52.45 -0.66 -0.31
CA GLN A 904 -53.39 -1.57 -0.99
C GLN A 904 -52.70 -2.52 -1.97
N ASP A 905 -51.50 -3.01 -1.62
CA ASP A 905 -50.69 -3.92 -2.45
C ASP A 905 -50.35 -3.32 -3.83
N PHE A 906 -49.67 -2.16 -3.79
CA PHE A 906 -49.19 -1.44 -4.97
C PHE A 906 -50.30 -1.12 -5.99
N CYS A 907 -51.47 -0.71 -5.49
CA CYS A 907 -52.67 -0.46 -6.31
C CYS A 907 -52.41 0.46 -7.51
N ALA A 908 -51.64 1.54 -7.31
CA ALA A 908 -51.28 2.47 -8.37
C ALA A 908 -50.48 1.82 -9.51
N LEU A 909 -49.57 0.88 -9.18
CA LEU A 909 -48.82 0.14 -10.18
C LEU A 909 -49.70 -0.90 -10.88
N ARG A 910 -50.56 -1.62 -10.15
CA ARG A 910 -51.45 -2.62 -10.75
C ARG A 910 -52.39 -2.05 -11.81
N ASN A 911 -52.76 -0.78 -11.67
CA ASN A 911 -53.63 -0.05 -12.60
C ASN A 911 -52.90 0.47 -13.85
N GLU A 912 -51.57 0.35 -13.93
CA GLU A 912 -50.82 0.68 -15.15
C GLU A 912 -50.86 -0.48 -16.17
N PRO A 913 -50.66 -0.19 -17.47
CA PRO A 913 -50.47 -1.23 -18.47
C PRO A 913 -49.38 -2.24 -18.05
N GLY A 914 -49.73 -3.53 -18.06
CA GLY A 914 -48.85 -4.63 -17.63
C GLY A 914 -48.61 -4.73 -16.11
N GLY A 915 -49.04 -3.74 -15.33
CA GLY A 915 -48.73 -3.60 -13.90
C GLY A 915 -49.31 -4.71 -13.02
N ALA A 916 -50.54 -5.14 -13.28
CA ALA A 916 -51.16 -6.25 -12.54
C ALA A 916 -50.36 -7.57 -12.68
N ALA A 917 -49.89 -7.88 -13.89
CA ALA A 917 -49.06 -9.05 -14.15
C ALA A 917 -47.68 -8.93 -13.48
N ILE A 918 -47.09 -7.73 -13.49
CA ILE A 918 -45.82 -7.43 -12.82
C ILE A 918 -45.93 -7.69 -11.31
N VAL A 919 -46.95 -7.14 -10.65
CA VAL A 919 -47.15 -7.29 -9.20
C VAL A 919 -47.49 -8.74 -8.84
N ALA A 920 -48.32 -9.42 -9.64
CA ALA A 920 -48.64 -10.83 -9.42
C ALA A 920 -47.37 -11.72 -9.44
N ALA A 921 -46.41 -11.43 -10.33
CA ALA A 921 -45.15 -12.15 -10.41
C ALA A 921 -44.24 -11.96 -9.18
N TRP A 922 -44.54 -11.03 -8.26
CA TRP A 922 -43.76 -10.82 -7.04
C TRP A 922 -44.08 -11.84 -5.94
N ALA A 923 -45.19 -12.58 -6.02
CA ALA A 923 -45.64 -13.48 -4.95
C ALA A 923 -44.57 -14.53 -4.57
N GLU A 924 -43.99 -15.22 -5.56
CA GLU A 924 -42.91 -16.21 -5.34
C GLU A 924 -41.68 -15.56 -4.70
N ARG A 925 -41.31 -14.35 -5.18
CA ARG A 925 -40.17 -13.60 -4.65
C ARG A 925 -40.37 -13.17 -3.19
N ILE A 926 -41.58 -12.75 -2.83
CA ILE A 926 -41.91 -12.37 -1.44
C ILE A 926 -41.74 -13.56 -0.49
N GLN A 927 -42.23 -14.73 -0.89
CA GLN A 927 -42.07 -15.97 -0.10
C GLN A 927 -40.59 -16.36 0.04
N ALA A 928 -39.84 -16.33 -1.06
CA ALA A 928 -38.41 -16.64 -1.05
C ALA A 928 -37.61 -15.66 -0.15
N LEU A 929 -37.92 -14.36 -0.19
CA LEU A 929 -37.29 -13.34 0.65
C LEU A 929 -37.55 -13.59 2.15
N ALA A 930 -38.78 -13.96 2.50
CA ALA A 930 -39.15 -14.30 3.87
C ALA A 930 -38.42 -15.56 4.36
N ALA A 931 -38.34 -16.59 3.52
CA ALA A 931 -37.60 -17.81 3.81
C ALA A 931 -36.11 -17.54 4.00
N TYR A 932 -35.48 -16.73 3.12
CA TYR A 932 -34.08 -16.37 3.24
C TYR A 932 -33.82 -15.54 4.52
N ARG A 933 -34.67 -14.56 4.83
CA ARG A 933 -34.59 -13.80 6.08
C ARG A 933 -34.57 -14.72 7.30
N ALA A 934 -35.43 -15.72 7.35
CA ALA A 934 -35.51 -16.65 8.48
C ALA A 934 -34.21 -17.46 8.67
N ARG A 935 -33.44 -17.67 7.60
CA ARG A 935 -32.14 -18.37 7.64
C ARG A 935 -30.97 -17.49 8.08
N LEU A 936 -31.10 -16.16 8.02
CA LEU A 936 -30.03 -15.23 8.40
C LEU A 936 -29.71 -15.19 9.90
N SER A 937 -30.57 -15.78 10.74
CA SER A 937 -30.31 -15.93 12.19
C SER A 937 -29.74 -17.31 12.55
N GLY A 938 -29.55 -18.21 11.58
CA GLY A 938 -29.08 -19.58 11.81
C GLY A 938 -27.56 -19.75 11.67
N PRO A 939 -27.01 -20.93 12.01
CA PRO A 939 -25.57 -21.21 11.98
C PRO A 939 -24.96 -21.08 10.58
N HIS A 940 -25.76 -21.31 9.55
CA HIS A 940 -25.34 -21.19 8.14
C HIS A 940 -25.21 -19.75 7.64
N ALA A 941 -25.60 -18.75 8.43
CA ALA A 941 -25.46 -17.34 8.12
C ALA A 941 -24.50 -16.61 9.09
N GLU A 942 -23.72 -17.36 9.86
CA GLU A 942 -22.76 -16.79 10.79
C GLU A 942 -21.74 -15.90 10.07
N GLY A 943 -21.61 -14.64 10.53
CA GLY A 943 -20.75 -13.63 9.90
C GLY A 943 -21.35 -12.93 8.66
N VAL A 944 -22.57 -13.30 8.23
CA VAL A 944 -23.31 -12.56 7.20
C VAL A 944 -24.01 -11.36 7.83
N ASP A 945 -23.71 -10.15 7.34
CA ASP A 945 -24.45 -8.96 7.75
C ASP A 945 -25.78 -8.86 6.99
N ARG A 946 -26.88 -8.83 7.74
CA ARG A 946 -28.24 -8.79 7.18
C ARG A 946 -28.46 -7.58 6.26
N HIS A 947 -27.92 -6.41 6.61
CA HIS A 947 -28.08 -5.20 5.80
C HIS A 947 -27.22 -5.23 4.53
N ALA A 948 -26.03 -5.82 4.58
CA ALA A 948 -25.16 -6.02 3.44
C ALA A 948 -25.73 -7.06 2.47
N ALA A 949 -26.28 -8.16 2.98
CA ALA A 949 -27.01 -9.14 2.18
C ALA A 949 -28.22 -8.47 1.50
N PHE A 950 -28.99 -7.68 2.23
CA PHE A 950 -30.12 -6.93 1.67
C PHE A 950 -29.72 -5.93 0.58
N LYS A 951 -28.67 -5.12 0.82
CA LYS A 951 -28.11 -4.22 -0.21
C LYS A 951 -27.67 -4.99 -1.46
N SER A 952 -27.14 -6.20 -1.29
CA SER A 952 -26.75 -7.08 -2.40
C SER A 952 -27.96 -7.61 -3.16
N LEU A 953 -29.10 -7.88 -2.49
CA LEU A 953 -30.36 -8.24 -3.17
C LEU A 953 -30.87 -7.10 -4.05
N LEU A 954 -30.90 -5.87 -3.52
CA LEU A 954 -31.26 -4.69 -4.33
C LEU A 954 -30.31 -4.51 -5.51
N HIS A 955 -29.00 -4.70 -5.30
CA HIS A 955 -28.03 -4.61 -6.37
C HIS A 955 -28.24 -5.68 -7.45
N THR A 956 -28.40 -6.95 -7.08
CA THR A 956 -28.61 -8.03 -8.05
C THR A 956 -29.94 -7.90 -8.80
N HIS A 957 -30.99 -7.41 -8.14
CA HIS A 957 -32.24 -7.05 -8.81
C HIS A 957 -32.02 -5.99 -9.88
N PHE A 958 -31.31 -4.90 -9.57
CA PHE A 958 -30.96 -3.86 -10.54
C PHE A 958 -30.21 -4.42 -11.75
N LEU A 959 -29.24 -5.32 -11.50
CA LEU A 959 -28.48 -5.99 -12.56
C LEU A 959 -29.36 -6.84 -13.49
N ARG A 960 -30.48 -7.39 -13.01
CA ARG A 960 -31.43 -8.15 -13.84
C ARG A 960 -32.35 -7.22 -14.61
N ALA A 961 -32.97 -6.30 -13.88
CA ALA A 961 -34.09 -5.48 -14.36
C ALA A 961 -33.66 -4.36 -15.31
N CYS A 962 -32.53 -3.70 -15.05
CA CYS A 962 -32.16 -2.45 -15.71
C CYS A 962 -30.83 -2.56 -16.46
N GLY A 963 -29.72 -2.76 -15.75
CA GLY A 963 -28.39 -2.69 -16.35
C GLY A 963 -27.27 -2.81 -15.33
N ILE A 964 -26.05 -2.43 -15.73
CA ILE A 964 -24.84 -2.56 -14.89
C ILE A 964 -24.30 -1.21 -14.38
N GLU A 965 -24.90 -0.09 -14.80
CA GLU A 965 -24.37 1.24 -14.56
C GLU A 965 -24.63 1.72 -13.11
N PRO A 966 -23.58 2.09 -12.34
CA PRO A 966 -23.73 2.47 -10.94
C PRO A 966 -24.58 3.72 -10.70
N GLU A 967 -24.54 4.69 -11.62
CA GLU A 967 -25.28 5.96 -11.53
C GLU A 967 -26.79 5.74 -11.62
N ASP A 968 -27.23 4.94 -12.59
CA ASP A 968 -28.63 4.56 -12.76
C ASP A 968 -29.17 3.84 -11.52
N LYS A 969 -28.36 2.95 -10.91
CA LYS A 969 -28.74 2.29 -9.65
C LYS A 969 -28.94 3.30 -8.52
N ALA A 970 -28.05 4.28 -8.41
CA ALA A 970 -28.14 5.32 -7.38
C ALA A 970 -29.37 6.21 -7.59
N VAL A 971 -29.72 6.54 -8.83
CA VAL A 971 -30.98 7.22 -9.18
C VAL A 971 -32.19 6.37 -8.75
N CYS A 972 -32.23 5.09 -9.08
CA CYS A 972 -33.33 4.19 -8.70
C CYS A 972 -33.49 4.07 -7.17
N LEU A 973 -32.38 3.95 -6.43
CA LEU A 973 -32.39 3.93 -4.96
C LEU A 973 -32.95 5.25 -4.40
N TYR A 974 -32.50 6.39 -4.93
CA TYR A 974 -33.00 7.71 -4.54
C TYR A 974 -34.51 7.85 -4.79
N LEU A 975 -35.01 7.36 -5.93
CA LEU A 975 -36.45 7.36 -6.25
C LEU A 975 -37.25 6.51 -5.25
N ALA A 976 -36.76 5.32 -4.89
CA ALA A 976 -37.40 4.48 -3.86
C ALA A 976 -37.42 5.18 -2.49
N ARG A 977 -36.34 5.88 -2.13
CA ARG A 977 -36.28 6.71 -0.92
C ARG A 977 -37.31 7.84 -0.93
N ALA A 978 -37.48 8.52 -2.06
CA ALA A 978 -38.44 9.61 -2.20
C ALA A 978 -39.90 9.12 -2.06
N ALA A 979 -40.20 7.94 -2.60
CA ALA A 979 -41.48 7.26 -2.37
C ALA A 979 -41.68 6.93 -0.88
N ALA A 980 -40.65 6.40 -0.22
CA ALA A 980 -40.67 6.11 1.23
C ALA A 980 -40.93 7.35 2.11
N LEU A 981 -40.30 8.49 1.79
CA LEU A 981 -40.57 9.76 2.46
C LEU A 981 -42.00 10.25 2.24
N THR A 982 -42.52 10.11 1.01
CA THR A 982 -43.90 10.52 0.68
C THR A 982 -44.91 9.70 1.45
N PHE A 983 -44.70 8.38 1.56
CA PHE A 983 -45.52 7.50 2.38
C PHE A 983 -45.50 7.91 3.85
N ALA A 984 -44.32 8.10 4.44
CA ALA A 984 -44.18 8.49 5.84
C ALA A 984 -44.87 9.84 6.17
N ALA A 985 -44.85 10.78 5.23
CA ALA A 985 -45.54 12.06 5.35
C ALA A 985 -47.07 11.92 5.31
N ARG A 986 -47.61 10.95 4.55
CA ARG A 986 -49.07 10.69 4.45
C ARG A 986 -49.63 9.95 5.65
N THR A 987 -48.84 9.08 6.30
CA THR A 987 -49.30 8.23 7.40
C THR A 987 -49.06 8.82 8.79
N GLY A 988 -48.68 10.10 8.91
CA GLY A 988 -48.61 10.80 10.21
C GLY A 988 -47.31 10.66 11.01
N GLY A 989 -46.19 10.27 10.38
CA GLY A 989 -44.84 10.36 10.97
C GLY A 989 -44.43 9.22 11.89
N LEU A 990 -43.46 8.42 11.45
CA LEU A 990 -42.65 7.51 12.26
C LEU A 990 -41.72 8.34 13.16
N GLY A 991 -42.14 8.62 14.39
CA GLY A 991 -41.26 9.10 15.47
C GLY A 991 -40.22 8.05 15.85
#